data_AF-A0AAU5DDS6-F1
#
_entry.id   AF-A0AAU5DDS6-F1
#
_cell.length_a   1.000
_cell.length_b   1.000
_cell.length_c   1.000
_cell.angle_alpha   90.00
_cell.angle_beta   90.00
_cell.angle_gamma   90.00
#
_symmetry.space_group_name_H-M   'P 1'
#
loop_
_entity.id
_entity.type
_entity.pdbx_description
1 polymer ?
#
loop_
_entity_poly.entity_id
_entity_poly.type
_entity_poly.pdbx_seq_one_letter_code
_entity_poly.pdbx_strand_id
1 'polypeptide(L)'
;MPSEHLPNAASEPAPGVDRRSLLRLGTLLAAGGAAALVPAPIAYAATSGQGTDTVTTTYRGRAPQGNDQWAYVAFDVPAGVQRISVATSHDAAAGILDLGVFGPSGFRGWSGGERSGFTVSAADATPGYVPGPVEPGGWSVILGPMVGAAGGMAWQVDVTLHLGEPLPPAQYDVLPAEVPGRGPGWYRGDLHLHSVHSDGKRTVDEIVAAAREEGLHFIATSDHNTSSTGVTWRGNVPGDLLVVNAEEVTTRHGHWLAVGLPQGEWVDWRYGPADQGVFDRHARRVHSLGGLTIAAHPLTPAAGSFWEFGLDRVDALEVWNGPWTLDDAANIAAWHVMLCLGKRVAAVGNSDAHSHSDAVGRPHNVVYATSLSTPAVLDALRRGRSYAVESAAVTVDFTARAGGAVAGPGEELPLSFFDAVDVTLDVKGAPDTVATLYTEWGIMAATCIDGSGRGQLRWRGWGRASLFARAEVRRLKPASTTLDQLVALTNPVWFHSAQLPPYDVEQRALFHTERRPDGSWSSMRPLPGATAGAASFAGVQSAAAGMADGSVVVLGIAPDNGLWLTAVRGSTTLRPWQRVAGPDGSAAFAVREADIAAFPDGTCQIVVTALDGTAFHQVRRADGGLPGFRALPGFTPQSRWGATKVSVAAMPDGSAQLLGYCTDGAMYHCVRGRSGAWTAWGRMAGYGGAPTFSGPALAITGMPDGSSQVLAIGLDGIVYHQQRRPDGSWTGFRPPRGVTTATMGASAVGIAGTPDGSAQVVAVGLDGRVWHAVRRPDGSWTPFAQVPGPNGRDPFAAGQVRIAALPDGTTHVTAISAG
;
A
#
# COMPACT_ATOMS: atom_id res chain seq x y z
N MET A 1 62.86 -42.56 13.45
CA MET A 1 63.41 -42.94 12.12
C MET A 1 63.30 -41.73 11.22
N PRO A 2 64.40 -41.32 10.57
CA PRO A 2 64.87 -39.93 10.39
C PRO A 2 64.46 -39.34 9.02
N SER A 3 64.65 -38.07 8.63
CA SER A 3 65.84 -37.17 8.64
C SER A 3 65.41 -35.72 8.24
N GLU A 4 65.87 -34.62 8.86
CA GLU A 4 67.02 -33.72 8.46
C GLU A 4 67.06 -33.37 6.95
N HIS A 5 67.24 -32.13 6.42
CA HIS A 5 67.92 -30.90 6.87
C HIS A 5 67.65 -29.68 5.90
N LEU A 6 67.54 -28.44 6.47
CA LEU A 6 68.09 -27.09 6.04
C LEU A 6 67.60 -26.35 4.75
N PRO A 7 67.84 -25.01 4.57
CA PRO A 7 67.97 -23.87 5.51
C PRO A 7 67.23 -22.54 5.09
N ASN A 8 67.32 -21.54 5.98
CA ASN A 8 66.90 -20.12 5.92
C ASN A 8 67.31 -19.32 4.66
N ALA A 9 66.45 -18.35 4.29
CA ALA A 9 66.87 -17.07 3.69
C ALA A 9 66.07 -15.91 4.31
N ALA A 10 66.79 -14.98 4.95
CA ALA A 10 66.25 -13.76 5.53
C ALA A 10 66.00 -12.71 4.43
N SER A 11 64.86 -12.02 4.50
CA SER A 11 64.67 -10.69 3.89
C SER A 11 63.92 -9.82 4.90
N GLU A 12 64.41 -8.60 5.09
CA GLU A 12 63.96 -7.62 6.08
C GLU A 12 62.49 -7.21 5.87
N PRO A 13 61.72 -6.89 6.93
CA PRO A 13 60.36 -6.40 6.78
C PRO A 13 60.33 -4.90 6.45
N ALA A 14 59.54 -4.56 5.43
CA ALA A 14 59.06 -3.21 5.14
C ALA A 14 58.30 -2.62 6.36
N PRO A 15 58.25 -1.28 6.52
CA PRO A 15 57.74 -0.66 7.74
C PRO A 15 56.24 -0.98 7.91
N GLY A 16 55.95 -1.75 8.96
CA GLY A 16 54.59 -2.14 9.32
C GLY A 16 53.76 -0.94 9.75
N VAL A 17 52.53 -0.89 9.22
CA VAL A 17 51.44 -0.03 9.69
C VAL A 17 51.30 -0.20 11.20
N ASP A 18 51.43 0.92 11.94
CA ASP A 18 51.45 0.94 13.39
C ASP A 18 50.14 0.35 13.97
N ARG A 19 50.28 -0.67 14.84
CA ARG A 19 49.18 -1.32 15.57
C ARG A 19 48.37 -0.34 16.45
N ARG A 20 48.84 0.89 16.63
CA ARG A 20 48.15 1.94 17.40
C ARG A 20 46.89 2.49 16.71
N SER A 21 46.72 2.33 15.40
CA SER A 21 45.52 2.83 14.69
C SER A 21 44.27 1.97 14.93
N LEU A 22 44.43 0.68 15.25
CA LEU A 22 43.31 -0.25 15.45
C LEU A 22 42.64 -0.14 16.83
N LEU A 23 43.33 0.41 17.84
CA LEU A 23 42.83 0.49 19.22
C LEU A 23 42.09 1.79 19.55
N ARG A 24 42.14 2.82 18.68
CA ARG A 24 41.52 4.13 18.94
C ARG A 24 40.09 4.29 18.41
N LEU A 25 39.61 3.37 17.56
CA LEU A 25 38.22 3.36 17.08
C LEU A 25 37.19 3.06 18.18
N GLY A 26 37.60 2.52 19.33
CA GLY A 26 36.68 2.08 20.40
C GLY A 26 35.92 3.20 21.13
N THR A 27 36.25 4.48 20.91
CA THR A 27 35.59 5.62 21.57
C THR A 27 34.51 6.31 20.72
N LEU A 28 34.32 5.91 19.45
CA LEU A 28 33.25 6.40 18.56
C LEU A 28 31.88 5.70 18.77
N LEU A 29 31.81 4.73 19.69
CA LEU A 29 30.72 3.76 19.83
C LEU A 29 29.45 4.24 20.57
N ALA A 30 29.30 5.53 20.88
CA ALA A 30 28.18 5.98 21.73
C ALA A 30 27.00 6.65 21.00
N ALA A 31 27.09 6.95 19.69
CA ALA A 31 26.03 7.76 19.03
C ALA A 31 25.44 7.21 17.71
N GLY A 32 26.05 6.20 17.07
CA GLY A 32 25.52 5.59 15.84
C GLY A 32 25.31 4.09 16.02
N GLY A 33 24.20 3.56 15.51
CA GLY A 33 23.86 2.14 15.59
C GLY A 33 24.96 1.21 15.06
N ALA A 34 24.88 -0.05 15.47
CA ALA A 34 25.93 -1.05 15.39
C ALA A 34 26.29 -1.53 13.97
N ALA A 35 26.90 -0.68 13.14
CA ALA A 35 27.76 -1.14 12.05
C ALA A 35 29.19 -1.29 12.60
N ALA A 36 29.78 -2.49 12.47
CA ALA A 36 31.20 -2.66 12.76
C ALA A 36 32.00 -1.73 11.84
N LEU A 37 32.72 -0.75 12.40
CA LEU A 37 33.63 0.09 11.63
C LEU A 37 34.71 -0.81 11.02
N VAL A 38 34.57 -1.18 9.74
CA VAL A 38 35.57 -1.97 9.03
C VAL A 38 36.59 -0.99 8.45
N PRO A 39 37.87 -1.01 8.90
CA PRO A 39 38.90 -0.17 8.29
C PRO A 39 38.96 -0.43 6.79
N ALA A 40 39.06 0.62 5.98
CA ALA A 40 39.23 0.42 4.55
C ALA A 40 40.51 -0.42 4.29
N PRO A 41 40.48 -1.42 3.40
CA PRO A 41 41.69 -2.13 3.01
C PRO A 41 42.62 -1.17 2.23
N ILE A 42 43.53 -0.52 2.95
CA ILE A 42 44.50 0.42 2.41
C ILE A 42 45.72 -0.37 1.92
N ALA A 43 45.98 -0.32 0.62
CA ALA A 43 47.15 -0.93 0.01
C ALA A 43 48.36 0.03 -0.01
N TYR A 44 48.10 1.34 0.04
CA TYR A 44 49.13 2.38 -0.01
C TYR A 44 48.66 3.65 0.70
N ALA A 45 49.56 4.25 1.48
CA ALA A 45 49.40 5.57 2.07
C ALA A 45 50.71 6.35 1.95
N ALA A 46 50.66 7.59 1.46
CA ALA A 46 51.83 8.46 1.38
C ALA A 46 51.47 9.91 1.68
N THR A 47 52.30 10.56 2.48
CA THR A 47 52.15 11.96 2.87
C THR A 47 53.17 12.83 2.14
N SER A 48 52.71 13.95 1.60
CA SER A 48 53.55 14.97 0.97
C SER A 48 53.15 16.35 1.47
N GLY A 49 54.13 17.23 1.72
CA GLY A 49 53.89 18.63 2.04
C GLY A 49 53.97 19.49 0.78
N GLN A 50 53.05 20.44 0.61
CA GLN A 50 53.18 21.51 -0.36
C GLN A 50 53.33 22.85 0.38
N GLY A 51 54.56 23.35 0.48
CA GLY A 51 54.87 24.56 1.26
C GLY A 51 54.78 24.35 2.78
N THR A 52 54.69 25.44 3.54
CA THR A 52 54.59 25.42 5.02
C THR A 52 53.15 25.24 5.52
N ASP A 53 52.16 25.47 4.65
CA ASP A 53 50.78 25.71 5.08
C ASP A 53 49.82 24.61 4.62
N THR A 54 50.28 23.60 3.85
CA THR A 54 49.43 22.48 3.43
C THR A 54 50.13 21.14 3.51
N VAL A 55 49.39 20.12 3.97
CA VAL A 55 49.84 18.73 4.05
C VAL A 55 48.80 17.84 3.39
N THR A 56 49.21 17.06 2.39
CA THR A 56 48.33 16.11 1.69
C THR A 56 48.76 14.68 1.95
N THR A 57 47.82 13.83 2.37
CA THR A 57 48.02 12.38 2.46
C THR A 57 47.13 11.67 1.44
N THR A 58 47.74 10.88 0.57
CA THR A 58 47.07 10.05 -0.44
C THR A 58 46.92 8.63 0.07
N TYR A 59 45.68 8.11 0.03
CA TYR A 59 45.31 6.76 0.39
C TYR A 59 44.79 6.03 -0.84
N ARG A 60 45.18 4.76 -1.03
CA ARG A 60 44.67 3.92 -2.13
C ARG A 60 44.25 2.55 -1.63
N GLY A 61 43.21 2.00 -2.25
CA GLY A 61 42.72 0.66 -1.95
C GLY A 61 41.83 0.10 -3.04
N ARG A 62 41.16 -1.01 -2.71
CA ARG A 62 40.19 -1.66 -3.59
C ARG A 62 38.98 -2.13 -2.79
N ALA A 63 37.78 -1.79 -3.25
CA ALA A 63 36.52 -2.29 -2.73
C ALA A 63 36.14 -3.60 -3.44
N PRO A 64 35.67 -4.64 -2.72
CA PRO A 64 35.17 -5.85 -3.35
C PRO A 64 33.81 -5.62 -4.03
N GLN A 65 33.34 -6.60 -4.80
CA GLN A 65 32.00 -6.58 -5.39
C GLN A 65 30.91 -6.54 -4.30
N GLY A 66 29.83 -5.78 -4.51
CA GLY A 66 28.69 -5.66 -3.60
C GLY A 66 28.26 -4.22 -3.34
N ASN A 67 27.10 -4.05 -2.68
CA ASN A 67 26.46 -2.75 -2.48
C ASN A 67 26.26 -2.36 -0.99
N ASP A 68 26.31 -3.33 -0.07
CA ASP A 68 26.11 -3.11 1.36
C ASP A 68 27.45 -3.15 2.11
N GLN A 69 28.27 -2.14 1.85
CA GLN A 69 29.64 -2.06 2.37
C GLN A 69 30.01 -0.62 2.72
N TRP A 70 30.61 -0.44 3.89
CA TRP A 70 31.10 0.85 4.36
C TRP A 70 32.56 0.70 4.78
N ALA A 71 33.42 1.57 4.26
CA ALA A 71 34.85 1.56 4.53
C ALA A 71 35.30 2.93 5.06
N TYR A 72 36.32 2.94 5.92
CA TYR A 72 36.78 4.17 6.58
C TYR A 72 38.27 4.41 6.34
N VAL A 73 38.61 5.60 5.83
CA VAL A 73 39.97 6.10 5.71
C VAL A 73 40.23 7.06 6.88
N ALA A 74 40.90 6.55 7.92
CA ALA A 74 41.23 7.31 9.12
C ALA A 74 42.47 8.20 8.92
N PHE A 75 42.42 9.42 9.44
CA PHE A 75 43.53 10.37 9.43
C PHE A 75 43.51 11.26 10.67
N ASP A 76 44.68 11.72 11.11
CA ASP A 76 44.82 12.62 12.27
C ASP A 76 44.91 14.08 11.81
N VAL A 77 44.19 14.97 12.50
CA VAL A 77 44.22 16.40 12.29
C VAL A 77 44.94 17.07 13.46
N PRO A 78 46.11 17.72 13.26
CA PRO A 78 46.81 18.45 14.31
C PRO A 78 46.12 19.77 14.63
N ALA A 79 46.51 20.38 15.75
CA ALA A 79 46.12 21.76 16.04
C ALA A 79 46.66 22.74 14.98
N GLY A 80 45.90 23.80 14.70
CA GLY A 80 46.27 24.82 13.71
C GLY A 80 45.80 24.53 12.27
N VAL A 81 45.04 23.46 12.04
CA VAL A 81 44.35 23.23 10.77
C VAL A 81 43.06 24.05 10.75
N GLN A 82 42.90 24.91 9.74
CA GLN A 82 41.72 25.75 9.56
C GLN A 82 40.70 25.16 8.57
N ARG A 83 41.13 24.25 7.69
CA ARG A 83 40.31 23.65 6.64
C ARG A 83 40.82 22.26 6.26
N ILE A 84 39.90 21.36 5.91
CA ILE A 84 40.18 20.04 5.34
C ILE A 84 39.57 20.00 3.94
N SER A 85 40.36 19.61 2.95
CA SER A 85 39.88 19.31 1.60
C SER A 85 40.13 17.83 1.29
N VAL A 86 39.16 17.17 0.69
CA VAL A 86 39.25 15.77 0.26
C VAL A 86 38.95 15.70 -1.22
N ALA A 87 39.77 14.96 -1.97
CA ALA A 87 39.51 14.59 -3.36
C ALA A 87 39.52 13.08 -3.51
N THR A 88 38.65 12.54 -4.35
CA THR A 88 38.55 11.10 -4.60
C THR A 88 38.59 10.79 -6.08
N SER A 89 39.08 9.59 -6.42
CA SER A 89 38.98 9.02 -7.76
C SER A 89 38.78 7.52 -7.66
N HIS A 90 38.07 6.93 -8.62
CA HIS A 90 37.79 5.51 -8.67
C HIS A 90 37.63 5.02 -10.11
N ASP A 91 37.63 3.70 -10.29
CA ASP A 91 37.26 3.09 -11.56
C ASP A 91 35.73 3.19 -11.77
N ALA A 92 35.29 4.24 -12.45
CA ALA A 92 33.88 4.51 -12.72
C ALA A 92 33.20 3.43 -13.56
N ALA A 93 33.95 2.58 -14.27
CA ALA A 93 33.40 1.43 -14.99
C ALA A 93 33.06 0.26 -14.03
N ALA A 94 33.64 0.25 -12.83
CA ALA A 94 33.41 -0.79 -11.83
C ALA A 94 32.20 -0.51 -10.93
N GLY A 95 31.80 0.75 -10.77
CA GLY A 95 30.71 1.14 -9.89
C GLY A 95 30.73 2.61 -9.47
N ILE A 96 29.99 2.90 -8.40
CA ILE A 96 29.88 4.23 -7.78
C ILE A 96 30.65 4.22 -6.46
N LEU A 97 31.36 5.30 -6.17
CA LEU A 97 32.01 5.52 -4.86
C LEU A 97 31.33 6.67 -4.14
N ASP A 98 30.48 6.35 -3.16
CA ASP A 98 29.91 7.37 -2.30
C ASP A 98 30.94 7.86 -1.27
N LEU A 99 30.87 9.14 -0.88
CA LEU A 99 31.76 9.69 0.15
C LEU A 99 31.05 10.58 1.18
N GLY A 100 31.63 10.59 2.38
CA GLY A 100 31.27 11.47 3.49
C GLY A 100 32.42 11.58 4.50
N VAL A 101 32.17 12.21 5.65
CA VAL A 101 33.21 12.39 6.67
C VAL A 101 32.69 12.44 8.11
N PHE A 102 33.47 11.89 9.02
CA PHE A 102 33.32 12.01 10.46
C PHE A 102 34.53 12.76 11.05
N GLY A 103 34.25 13.69 11.96
CA GLY A 103 35.25 14.31 12.82
C GLY A 103 35.12 13.83 14.27
N PRO A 104 35.91 14.38 15.20
CA PRO A 104 35.88 14.02 16.62
C PRO A 104 34.49 14.13 17.26
N SER A 105 33.73 15.18 16.92
CA SER A 105 32.37 15.36 17.40
C SER A 105 31.28 14.61 16.61
N GLY A 106 31.66 13.76 15.64
CA GLY A 106 30.73 12.90 14.90
C GLY A 106 30.59 13.26 13.42
N PHE A 107 29.40 12.98 12.86
CA PHE A 107 29.13 13.12 11.43
C PHE A 107 29.25 14.57 10.96
N ARG A 108 29.87 14.79 9.79
CA ARG A 108 30.14 16.11 9.23
C ARG A 108 29.58 16.30 7.82
N GLY A 109 29.01 15.26 7.22
CA GLY A 109 28.38 15.35 5.91
C GLY A 109 28.55 14.13 5.02
N TRP A 110 27.72 14.10 4.00
CA TRP A 110 27.61 13.06 2.99
C TRP A 110 27.17 13.71 1.68
N SER A 111 27.68 13.20 0.56
CA SER A 111 27.26 13.66 -0.77
C SER A 111 26.94 12.53 -1.74
N GLY A 112 26.88 11.28 -1.25
CA GLY A 112 26.76 10.12 -2.12
C GLY A 112 27.85 10.09 -3.20
N GLY A 113 27.53 9.56 -4.38
CA GLY A 113 28.40 9.53 -5.56
C GLY A 113 28.42 10.82 -6.38
N GLU A 114 27.71 11.87 -5.96
CA GLU A 114 27.54 13.11 -6.75
C GLU A 114 28.78 13.99 -6.81
N ARG A 115 29.72 13.78 -5.89
CA ARG A 115 30.92 14.61 -5.77
C ARG A 115 32.17 13.75 -5.79
N SER A 116 33.22 14.26 -6.43
CA SER A 116 34.56 13.67 -6.41
C SER A 116 35.44 14.25 -5.30
N GLY A 117 34.85 14.90 -4.30
CA GLY A 117 35.57 15.60 -3.24
C GLY A 117 34.73 16.64 -2.50
N PHE A 118 35.25 17.10 -1.37
CA PHE A 118 34.60 18.10 -0.51
C PHE A 118 35.62 18.95 0.22
N THR A 119 35.16 20.06 0.79
CA THR A 119 35.91 20.89 1.72
C THR A 119 35.05 21.21 2.94
N VAL A 120 35.65 21.19 4.13
CA VAL A 120 35.01 21.59 5.38
C VAL A 120 35.92 22.54 6.16
N SER A 121 35.32 23.58 6.70
CA SER A 121 35.98 24.58 7.56
C SER A 121 34.97 25.24 8.50
N ALA A 122 35.44 26.10 9.39
CA ALA A 122 34.56 26.89 10.25
C ALA A 122 33.68 27.87 9.46
N ALA A 123 34.20 28.46 8.38
CA ALA A 123 33.51 29.50 7.61
C ALA A 123 32.57 28.96 6.53
N ASP A 124 32.92 27.82 5.93
CA ASP A 124 32.19 27.23 4.80
C ASP A 124 32.45 25.73 4.68
N ALA A 125 31.54 25.07 3.95
CA ALA A 125 31.65 23.68 3.57
C ALA A 125 31.02 23.48 2.18
N THR A 126 31.46 22.44 1.47
CA THR A 126 30.80 21.98 0.24
C THR A 126 29.36 21.57 0.54
N PRO A 127 28.36 21.86 -0.31
CA PRO A 127 27.00 21.37 -0.10
C PRO A 127 26.95 19.84 0.07
N GLY A 128 26.16 19.37 1.03
CA GLY A 128 26.22 18.01 1.58
C GLY A 128 27.01 17.91 2.89
N TYR A 129 27.80 18.94 3.23
CA TYR A 129 28.63 18.98 4.42
C TYR A 129 28.30 20.16 5.33
N VAL A 130 28.49 19.96 6.63
CA VAL A 130 28.18 20.94 7.66
C VAL A 130 29.43 21.79 7.95
N PRO A 131 29.37 23.13 7.87
CA PRO A 131 30.46 24.00 8.31
C PRO A 131 30.62 23.97 9.84
N GLY A 132 31.82 24.23 10.35
CA GLY A 132 32.12 24.26 11.78
C GLY A 132 33.60 24.08 12.08
N PRO A 133 34.03 24.30 13.34
CA PRO A 133 35.43 24.26 13.72
C PRO A 133 36.11 22.96 13.28
N VAL A 134 37.32 23.07 12.74
CA VAL A 134 38.16 21.90 12.45
C VAL A 134 38.83 21.47 13.75
N GLU A 135 38.26 20.43 14.36
CA GLU A 135 38.70 19.90 15.65
C GLU A 135 40.01 19.09 15.49
N PRO A 136 41.03 19.34 16.33
CA PRO A 136 42.18 18.45 16.40
C PRO A 136 41.75 17.06 16.88
N GLY A 137 42.32 16.01 16.29
CA GLY A 137 42.02 14.63 16.66
C GLY A 137 41.82 13.70 15.46
N GLY A 138 41.18 12.56 15.72
CA GLY A 138 40.92 11.55 14.70
C GLY A 138 39.72 11.92 13.83
N TRP A 139 39.93 11.91 12.53
CA TRP A 139 38.90 12.07 11.50
C TRP A 139 38.83 10.82 10.63
N SER A 140 37.73 10.63 9.92
CA SER A 140 37.57 9.52 8.98
C SER A 140 36.75 9.92 7.77
N VAL A 141 37.31 9.74 6.58
CA VAL A 141 36.50 9.74 5.34
C VAL A 141 35.75 8.41 5.31
N ILE A 142 34.42 8.46 5.21
CA ILE A 142 33.60 7.27 4.97
C ILE A 142 33.43 7.09 3.46
N LEU A 143 33.59 5.86 3.01
CA LEU A 143 33.41 5.41 1.64
C LEU A 143 32.25 4.41 1.59
N GLY A 144 31.30 4.62 0.68
CA GLY A 144 30.19 3.71 0.40
C GLY A 144 30.26 3.16 -1.02
N PRO A 145 31.13 2.20 -1.32
CA PRO A 145 31.26 1.67 -2.66
C PRO A 145 30.05 0.80 -3.05
N MET A 146 29.49 1.05 -4.25
CA MET A 146 28.53 0.17 -4.92
C MET A 146 29.20 -0.43 -6.15
N VAL A 147 29.58 -1.70 -6.06
CA VAL A 147 30.50 -2.32 -7.03
C VAL A 147 29.82 -3.47 -7.74
N GLY A 148 29.53 -3.27 -9.03
CA GLY A 148 28.98 -4.30 -9.90
C GLY A 148 30.04 -5.25 -10.47
N ALA A 149 31.28 -4.77 -10.63
CA ALA A 149 32.36 -5.54 -11.23
C ALA A 149 32.91 -6.64 -10.31
N ALA A 150 32.99 -7.87 -10.82
CA ALA A 150 33.56 -9.02 -10.09
C ALA A 150 35.02 -8.83 -9.65
N GLY A 151 35.77 -7.99 -10.37
CA GLY A 151 37.15 -7.63 -10.01
C GLY A 151 37.25 -6.69 -8.80
N GLY A 152 36.15 -6.09 -8.34
CA GLY A 152 36.20 -4.99 -7.39
C GLY A 152 36.52 -3.64 -8.03
N MET A 153 36.51 -2.57 -7.23
CA MET A 153 36.74 -1.19 -7.67
C MET A 153 37.96 -0.60 -6.99
N ALA A 154 38.96 -0.17 -7.78
CA ALA A 154 40.09 0.58 -7.25
C ALA A 154 39.66 2.01 -6.90
N TRP A 155 40.17 2.54 -5.79
CA TRP A 155 39.88 3.91 -5.33
C TRP A 155 41.11 4.61 -4.77
N GLN A 156 41.09 5.93 -4.83
CA GLN A 156 42.05 6.84 -4.20
C GLN A 156 41.30 7.93 -3.44
N VAL A 157 41.83 8.31 -2.26
CA VAL A 157 41.39 9.44 -1.45
C VAL A 157 42.60 10.30 -1.11
N ASP A 158 42.57 11.57 -1.48
CA ASP A 158 43.58 12.56 -1.11
C ASP A 158 43.00 13.48 -0.04
N VAL A 159 43.60 13.48 1.15
CA VAL A 159 43.20 14.35 2.26
C VAL A 159 44.24 15.46 2.42
N THR A 160 43.83 16.70 2.17
CA THR A 160 44.65 17.90 2.32
C THR A 160 44.22 18.69 3.55
N LEU A 161 45.15 18.89 4.47
CA LEU A 161 45.00 19.74 5.64
C LEU A 161 45.62 21.11 5.34
N HIS A 162 44.85 22.17 5.57
CA HIS A 162 45.29 23.55 5.39
C HIS A 162 45.53 24.18 6.76
N LEU A 163 46.77 24.54 7.05
CA LEU A 163 47.21 25.18 8.28
C LEU A 163 46.98 26.70 8.20
N GLY A 164 46.62 27.30 9.33
CA GLY A 164 46.42 28.75 9.41
C GLY A 164 45.64 29.18 10.64
N GLU A 165 45.32 30.47 10.69
CA GLU A 165 44.51 31.06 11.76
C GLU A 165 43.06 30.55 11.69
N PRO A 166 42.38 30.34 12.83
CA PRO A 166 41.00 29.88 12.84
C PRO A 166 40.08 30.77 11.98
N LEU A 167 39.37 30.15 11.04
CA LEU A 167 38.37 30.86 10.22
C LEU A 167 37.13 31.22 11.07
N PRO A 168 36.47 32.36 10.78
CA PRO A 168 35.27 32.75 11.51
C PRO A 168 34.15 31.73 11.31
N PRO A 169 33.43 31.29 12.37
CA PRO A 169 32.33 30.35 12.23
C PRO A 169 31.20 30.90 11.35
N ALA A 170 30.70 30.06 10.45
CA ALA A 170 29.53 30.34 9.66
C ALA A 170 28.28 30.29 10.54
N GLN A 171 27.53 31.38 10.58
CA GLN A 171 26.22 31.42 11.21
C GLN A 171 25.14 31.02 10.21
N TYR A 172 24.05 30.45 10.71
CA TYR A 172 22.86 30.13 9.94
C TYR A 172 21.62 30.57 10.72
N ASP A 173 20.56 30.89 9.98
CA ASP A 173 19.29 31.29 10.56
C ASP A 173 18.51 30.06 11.06
N VAL A 174 17.87 30.21 12.21
CA VAL A 174 16.96 29.20 12.73
C VAL A 174 15.67 29.23 11.90
N LEU A 175 15.25 28.08 11.39
CA LEU A 175 13.99 27.97 10.68
C LEU A 175 12.82 28.25 11.64
N PRO A 176 11.91 29.18 11.31
CA PRO A 176 10.76 29.46 12.15
C PRO A 176 9.83 28.24 12.19
N ALA A 177 9.38 27.88 13.39
CA ALA A 177 8.43 26.78 13.58
C ALA A 177 7.03 27.09 13.02
N GLU A 178 6.73 28.37 12.77
CA GLU A 178 5.47 28.89 12.25
C GLU A 178 5.72 30.13 11.40
N VAL A 179 4.95 30.27 10.33
CA VAL A 179 4.88 31.49 9.50
C VAL A 179 3.43 31.97 9.43
N PRO A 180 3.16 33.24 9.06
CA PRO A 180 1.80 33.75 8.94
C PRO A 180 0.92 32.88 8.04
N GLY A 181 -0.10 32.25 8.63
CA GLY A 181 -1.10 31.46 7.95
C GLY A 181 -2.48 32.12 7.95
N ARG A 182 -3.47 31.39 7.44
CA ARG A 182 -4.88 31.80 7.39
C ARG A 182 -5.73 31.16 8.51
N GLY A 183 -5.07 30.67 9.57
CA GLY A 183 -5.68 29.91 10.65
C GLY A 183 -5.99 28.45 10.25
N PRO A 184 -6.98 27.79 10.88
CA PRO A 184 -7.36 26.43 10.51
C PRO A 184 -7.80 26.33 9.05
N GLY A 185 -7.21 25.41 8.29
CA GLY A 185 -7.58 25.23 6.88
C GLY A 185 -6.63 24.36 6.09
N TRP A 186 -6.86 24.32 4.78
CA TRP A 186 -6.09 23.53 3.82
C TRP A 186 -4.82 24.28 3.36
N TYR A 187 -3.66 23.63 3.56
CA TYR A 187 -2.33 24.10 3.17
C TYR A 187 -1.69 23.09 2.21
N ARG A 188 -1.11 23.60 1.12
CA ARG A 188 -0.43 22.77 0.12
C ARG A 188 1.04 22.63 0.47
N GLY A 189 1.63 21.45 0.32
CA GLY A 189 3.06 21.29 0.48
C GLY A 189 3.62 19.97 -0.01
N ASP A 190 4.94 20.00 -0.20
CA ASP A 190 5.73 18.92 -0.75
C ASP A 190 6.77 18.48 0.28
N LEU A 191 6.88 17.17 0.53
CA LEU A 191 7.73 16.60 1.57
C LEU A 191 9.02 15.97 1.05
N HIS A 192 9.17 15.85 -0.27
CA HIS A 192 10.26 15.11 -0.91
C HIS A 192 10.90 15.97 -2.00
N LEU A 193 12.02 16.62 -1.66
CA LEU A 193 12.71 17.58 -2.52
C LEU A 193 14.23 17.51 -2.31
N HIS A 194 14.96 17.54 -3.42
CA HIS A 194 16.42 17.45 -3.44
C HIS A 194 17.03 18.77 -3.91
N SER A 195 18.06 19.21 -3.19
CA SER A 195 18.83 20.40 -3.51
C SER A 195 20.25 20.02 -3.88
N VAL A 196 21.10 21.01 -4.14
CA VAL A 196 22.54 20.82 -4.32
C VAL A 196 23.25 20.19 -3.11
N HIS A 197 22.56 20.00 -1.98
CA HIS A 197 23.11 19.36 -0.80
C HIS A 197 23.15 17.82 -0.89
N SER A 198 22.34 17.19 -1.76
CA SER A 198 22.58 15.83 -2.27
C SER A 198 22.88 15.85 -3.77
N ASP A 199 22.00 15.22 -4.54
CA ASP A 199 22.01 14.99 -5.97
C ASP A 199 21.07 15.91 -6.75
N GLY A 200 20.29 16.74 -6.04
CA GLY A 200 19.50 17.79 -6.63
C GLY A 200 20.36 18.84 -7.37
N LYS A 201 19.76 19.50 -8.36
CA LYS A 201 20.42 20.51 -9.20
C LYS A 201 19.99 21.95 -8.87
N ARG A 202 18.98 22.12 -8.02
CA ARG A 202 18.50 23.43 -7.56
C ARG A 202 19.09 23.81 -6.21
N THR A 203 19.37 25.09 -6.04
CA THR A 203 19.61 25.72 -4.73
C THR A 203 18.32 25.79 -3.92
N VAL A 204 18.43 26.00 -2.61
CA VAL A 204 17.25 26.19 -1.74
C VAL A 204 16.39 27.38 -2.18
N ASP A 205 17.00 28.45 -2.70
CA ASP A 205 16.28 29.63 -3.20
C ASP A 205 15.48 29.31 -4.47
N GLU A 206 16.04 28.51 -5.38
CA GLU A 206 15.34 28.06 -6.59
C GLU A 206 14.19 27.10 -6.27
N ILE A 207 14.37 26.23 -5.26
CA ILE A 207 13.28 25.37 -4.76
C ILE A 207 12.16 26.22 -4.16
N VAL A 208 12.49 27.21 -3.33
CA VAL A 208 11.51 28.14 -2.74
C VAL A 208 10.78 28.92 -3.83
N ALA A 209 11.48 29.38 -4.87
CA ALA A 209 10.86 30.07 -6.01
C ALA A 209 9.87 29.15 -6.75
N ALA A 210 10.29 27.93 -7.10
CA ALA A 210 9.44 26.96 -7.78
C ALA A 210 8.24 26.53 -6.93
N ALA A 211 8.41 26.38 -5.62
CA ALA A 211 7.33 26.07 -4.68
C ALA A 211 6.28 27.19 -4.64
N ARG A 212 6.70 28.46 -4.69
CA ARG A 212 5.78 29.61 -4.77
C ARG A 212 5.02 29.64 -6.09
N GLU A 213 5.67 29.30 -7.20
CA GLU A 213 5.03 29.22 -8.52
C GLU A 213 3.92 28.17 -8.56
N GLU A 214 4.11 27.01 -7.92
CA GLU A 214 3.06 25.99 -7.76
C GLU A 214 2.06 26.30 -6.62
N GLY A 215 2.22 27.43 -5.91
CA GLY A 215 1.29 27.83 -4.85
C GLY A 215 1.36 26.97 -3.59
N LEU A 216 2.54 26.43 -3.28
CA LEU A 216 2.80 25.72 -2.03
C LEU A 216 2.87 26.71 -0.84
N HIS A 217 2.51 26.21 0.33
CA HIS A 217 2.52 26.92 1.61
C HIS A 217 3.61 26.39 2.54
N PHE A 218 4.03 25.13 2.33
CA PHE A 218 5.17 24.55 3.02
C PHE A 218 5.94 23.62 2.10
N ILE A 219 7.22 23.43 2.40
CA ILE A 219 8.11 22.43 1.78
C ILE A 219 8.90 21.72 2.86
N ALA A 220 9.35 20.49 2.60
CA ALA A 220 10.40 19.85 3.37
C ALA A 220 11.70 19.76 2.55
N THR A 221 12.84 20.02 3.18
CA THR A 221 14.16 19.85 2.55
C THR A 221 14.70 18.47 2.91
N SER A 222 14.62 17.50 2.00
CA SER A 222 14.85 16.08 2.29
C SER A 222 16.06 15.50 1.56
N ASP A 223 17.14 16.28 1.42
CA ASP A 223 18.38 15.81 0.79
C ASP A 223 18.87 14.49 1.42
N HIS A 224 19.50 13.64 0.59
CA HIS A 224 19.93 12.32 1.01
C HIS A 224 21.00 12.34 2.11
N ASN A 225 20.71 11.67 3.23
CA ASN A 225 21.68 11.32 4.27
C ASN A 225 22.51 12.50 4.82
N THR A 226 21.98 13.72 4.82
CA THR A 226 22.70 14.93 5.23
C THR A 226 21.80 15.91 5.98
N SER A 227 22.33 16.53 7.03
CA SER A 227 21.68 17.65 7.73
C SER A 227 22.10 19.02 7.22
N SER A 228 22.94 19.07 6.18
CA SER A 228 23.57 20.31 5.72
C SER A 228 22.60 21.35 5.16
N THR A 229 21.48 20.92 4.55
CA THR A 229 20.45 21.83 4.04
C THR A 229 19.78 22.63 5.16
N GLY A 230 19.60 22.00 6.32
CA GLY A 230 19.07 22.67 7.52
C GLY A 230 19.95 23.82 7.99
N VAL A 231 21.27 23.81 7.75
CA VAL A 231 22.21 24.82 8.28
C VAL A 231 22.81 25.72 7.19
N THR A 232 22.15 25.81 6.04
CA THR A 232 22.60 26.62 4.88
C THR A 232 21.96 28.01 4.82
N TRP A 233 20.82 28.21 5.51
CA TRP A 233 20.01 29.43 5.45
C TRP A 233 20.73 30.64 6.07
N ARG A 234 20.87 31.74 5.30
CA ARG A 234 21.60 32.97 5.69
C ARG A 234 20.97 34.22 5.06
N GLY A 235 20.05 34.84 5.78
CA GLY A 235 19.30 36.02 5.33
C GLY A 235 18.27 35.73 4.24
N ASN A 236 17.99 34.46 3.95
CA ASN A 236 17.10 34.02 2.87
C ASN A 236 15.96 33.09 3.33
N VAL A 237 15.75 32.93 4.64
CA VAL A 237 14.59 32.17 5.15
C VAL A 237 13.29 32.87 4.70
N PRO A 238 12.37 32.17 4.00
CA PRO A 238 11.12 32.78 3.56
C PRO A 238 10.19 33.09 4.74
N GLY A 239 9.55 34.26 4.70
CA GLY A 239 8.58 34.68 5.73
C GLY A 239 7.13 34.27 5.45
N ASP A 240 6.85 33.73 4.26
CA ASP A 240 5.52 33.42 3.72
C ASP A 240 5.35 31.93 3.32
N LEU A 241 6.44 31.15 3.37
CA LEU A 241 6.48 29.73 3.06
C LEU A 241 7.13 29.00 4.25
N LEU A 242 6.46 28.00 4.81
CA LEU A 242 7.01 27.22 5.92
C LEU A 242 8.06 26.23 5.38
N VAL A 243 9.29 26.31 5.86
CA VAL A 243 10.34 25.33 5.55
C VAL A 243 10.46 24.34 6.70
N VAL A 244 10.23 23.07 6.41
CA VAL A 244 10.37 21.96 7.35
C VAL A 244 11.70 21.25 7.09
N ASN A 245 12.58 21.18 8.09
CA ASN A 245 13.82 20.43 7.94
C ASN A 245 13.51 18.91 7.94
N ALA A 246 14.12 18.17 7.02
CA ALA A 246 13.93 16.74 6.84
C ALA A 246 15.22 16.09 6.34
N GLU A 247 15.19 14.77 6.20
CA GLU A 247 16.24 13.97 5.58
C GLU A 247 15.58 12.80 4.87
N GLU A 248 15.98 12.50 3.63
CA GLU A 248 15.70 11.18 3.07
C GLU A 248 16.84 10.23 3.44
N VAL A 249 16.50 9.24 4.26
CA VAL A 249 17.40 8.21 4.72
C VAL A 249 17.43 7.11 3.67
N THR A 250 18.50 7.06 2.89
CA THR A 250 18.66 6.11 1.77
C THR A 250 19.50 4.91 2.20
N THR A 251 18.83 3.94 2.81
CA THR A 251 19.44 2.65 3.10
C THR A 251 19.64 1.84 1.81
N ARG A 252 20.37 0.72 1.87
CA ARG A 252 20.45 -0.23 0.74
C ARG A 252 19.23 -1.16 0.64
N HIS A 253 18.19 -0.94 1.44
CA HIS A 253 17.02 -1.81 1.65
C HIS A 253 15.70 -1.02 1.71
N GLY A 254 15.67 0.17 1.11
CA GLY A 254 14.53 1.08 1.08
C GLY A 254 14.89 2.49 1.53
N HIS A 255 14.18 3.46 0.97
CA HIS A 255 14.30 4.87 1.34
C HIS A 255 13.16 5.29 2.26
N TRP A 256 13.40 6.27 3.13
CA TRP A 256 12.34 6.87 3.94
C TRP A 256 12.66 8.30 4.36
N LEU A 257 11.62 9.11 4.50
CA LEU A 257 11.72 10.50 4.95
C LEU A 257 11.62 10.59 6.47
N ALA A 258 12.63 11.19 7.08
CA ALA A 258 12.61 11.67 8.46
C ALA A 258 12.24 13.16 8.45
N VAL A 259 10.95 13.46 8.50
CA VAL A 259 10.43 14.84 8.34
C VAL A 259 10.28 15.52 9.70
N GLY A 260 10.70 16.78 9.82
CA GLY A 260 10.55 17.57 11.05
C GLY A 260 11.70 17.42 12.03
N LEU A 261 12.90 17.11 11.54
CA LEU A 261 14.10 17.04 12.36
C LEU A 261 14.55 18.45 12.78
N PRO A 262 15.07 18.65 14.01
CA PRO A 262 15.81 19.87 14.35
C PRO A 262 16.98 20.11 13.38
N GLN A 263 17.30 21.36 13.09
CA GLN A 263 18.46 21.71 12.25
C GLN A 263 19.74 21.11 12.85
N GLY A 264 20.49 20.36 12.04
CA GLY A 264 21.74 19.69 12.44
C GLY A 264 21.57 18.27 12.97
N GLU A 265 20.36 17.83 13.34
CA GLU A 265 20.09 16.40 13.59
C GLU A 265 20.10 15.63 12.26
N TRP A 266 20.52 14.36 12.31
CA TRP A 266 20.59 13.47 11.16
C TRP A 266 20.27 12.04 11.59
N VAL A 267 19.97 11.18 10.62
CA VAL A 267 19.67 9.77 10.83
C VAL A 267 20.69 8.89 10.10
N ASP A 268 21.30 7.97 10.83
CA ASP A 268 22.26 7.04 10.25
C ASP A 268 21.56 6.01 9.35
N TRP A 269 21.89 5.98 8.05
CA TRP A 269 21.29 5.12 7.04
C TRP A 269 21.97 3.74 6.89
N ARG A 270 23.09 3.52 7.60
CA ARG A 270 23.98 2.36 7.42
C ARG A 270 23.48 1.13 8.17
N TYR A 271 22.30 0.64 7.80
CA TYR A 271 21.67 -0.53 8.37
C TYR A 271 20.75 -1.23 7.37
N GLY A 272 20.46 -2.51 7.62
CA GLY A 272 19.50 -3.30 6.84
C GLY A 272 18.54 -4.11 7.72
N PRO A 273 17.65 -4.91 7.11
CA PRO A 273 16.69 -5.76 7.85
C PRO A 273 17.36 -6.79 8.77
N ALA A 274 18.62 -7.15 8.49
CA ALA A 274 19.42 -8.01 9.36
C ALA A 274 19.73 -7.37 10.73
N ASP A 275 19.77 -6.03 10.79
CA ASP A 275 20.05 -5.25 11.99
C ASP A 275 18.77 -5.03 12.82
N GLN A 276 18.28 -6.12 13.41
CA GLN A 276 16.99 -6.15 14.09
C GLN A 276 16.80 -4.99 15.08
N GLY A 277 15.73 -4.20 14.87
CA GLY A 277 15.32 -3.10 15.74
C GLY A 277 16.09 -1.78 15.56
N VAL A 278 17.03 -1.68 14.61
CA VAL A 278 17.72 -0.41 14.31
C VAL A 278 16.77 0.59 13.68
N PHE A 279 16.03 0.20 12.63
CA PHE A 279 14.97 1.04 12.04
C PHE A 279 13.99 1.54 13.11
N ASP A 280 13.44 0.64 13.93
CA ASP A 280 12.47 0.99 14.98
C ASP A 280 13.06 1.97 16.02
N ARG A 281 14.38 1.99 16.21
CA ARG A 281 15.07 2.96 17.09
C ARG A 281 15.16 4.34 16.44
N HIS A 282 15.50 4.40 15.15
CA HIS A 282 15.51 5.65 14.39
C HIS A 282 14.12 6.24 14.29
N ALA A 283 13.11 5.44 13.92
CA ALA A 283 11.71 5.89 13.88
C ALA A 283 11.28 6.47 15.24
N ARG A 284 11.56 5.78 16.37
CA ARG A 284 11.27 6.32 17.72
C ARG A 284 12.01 7.61 18.03
N ARG A 285 13.26 7.76 17.57
CA ARG A 285 14.02 9.01 17.76
C ARG A 285 13.38 10.15 16.99
N VAL A 286 13.03 9.94 15.73
CA VAL A 286 12.30 10.91 14.90
C VAL A 286 11.00 11.33 15.59
N HIS A 287 10.21 10.36 16.08
CA HIS A 287 8.97 10.64 16.82
C HIS A 287 9.21 11.42 18.12
N SER A 288 10.28 11.12 18.87
CA SER A 288 10.62 11.85 20.10
C SER A 288 10.98 13.33 19.85
N LEU A 289 11.36 13.66 18.62
CA LEU A 289 11.64 15.01 18.16
C LEU A 289 10.40 15.68 17.53
N GLY A 290 9.25 14.99 17.51
CA GLY A 290 8.00 15.48 16.92
C GLY A 290 7.83 15.17 15.43
N GLY A 291 8.83 14.52 14.81
CA GLY A 291 8.88 14.25 13.38
C GLY A 291 8.00 13.09 12.89
N LEU A 292 8.04 12.86 11.58
CA LEU A 292 7.36 11.76 10.89
C LEU A 292 8.37 10.83 10.20
N THR A 293 8.02 9.56 10.16
CA THR A 293 8.67 8.51 9.39
C THR A 293 7.76 8.15 8.21
N ILE A 294 8.21 8.38 6.98
CA ILE A 294 7.43 8.09 5.76
C ILE A 294 8.23 7.16 4.87
N ALA A 295 7.71 5.98 4.51
CA ALA A 295 8.39 5.15 3.50
C ALA A 295 8.29 5.83 2.13
N ALA A 296 9.42 6.19 1.54
CA ALA A 296 9.50 6.85 0.25
C ALA A 296 9.34 5.80 -0.85
N HIS A 297 8.41 6.05 -1.78
CA HIS A 297 8.11 5.23 -2.96
C HIS A 297 8.44 3.71 -2.79
N PRO A 298 7.78 3.00 -1.86
CA PRO A 298 8.32 1.77 -1.27
C PRO A 298 8.38 0.56 -2.20
N LEU A 299 7.63 0.57 -3.31
CA LEU A 299 7.63 -0.51 -4.30
C LEU A 299 8.38 -0.15 -5.59
N THR A 300 9.14 0.95 -5.60
CA THR A 300 9.99 1.32 -6.75
C THR A 300 11.03 0.21 -6.99
N PRO A 301 11.10 -0.38 -8.20
CA PRO A 301 11.97 -1.50 -8.53
C PRO A 301 13.41 -1.05 -8.85
N ALA A 302 13.94 -0.10 -8.07
CA ALA A 302 15.32 0.37 -8.16
C ALA A 302 16.19 -0.28 -7.07
N ALA A 303 17.45 -0.56 -7.41
CA ALA A 303 18.38 -1.17 -6.47
C ALA A 303 18.61 -0.26 -5.27
N GLY A 304 18.31 -0.74 -4.07
CA GLY A 304 18.42 0.02 -2.82
C GLY A 304 17.15 0.76 -2.40
N SER A 305 16.19 0.97 -3.31
CA SER A 305 14.96 1.75 -3.03
C SER A 305 13.76 0.88 -2.66
N PHE A 306 13.78 -0.42 -2.98
CA PHE A 306 12.71 -1.35 -2.60
C PHE A 306 12.64 -1.52 -1.08
N TRP A 307 11.47 -1.30 -0.48
CA TRP A 307 11.29 -1.26 0.97
C TRP A 307 11.22 -2.65 1.62
N GLU A 308 12.13 -2.92 2.57
CA GLU A 308 12.24 -4.23 3.24
C GLU A 308 11.92 -4.20 4.75
N PHE A 309 11.57 -3.04 5.33
CA PHE A 309 11.37 -2.90 6.78
C PHE A 309 9.92 -3.14 7.26
N GLY A 310 8.99 -3.42 6.35
CA GLY A 310 7.56 -3.62 6.64
C GLY A 310 6.74 -2.32 6.53
N LEU A 311 5.63 -2.36 5.80
CA LEU A 311 4.87 -1.16 5.41
C LEU A 311 3.99 -0.57 6.52
N ASP A 312 3.78 -1.29 7.63
CA ASP A 312 2.94 -0.86 8.74
C ASP A 312 3.73 -0.26 9.93
N ARG A 313 5.03 -0.02 9.72
CA ARG A 313 5.95 0.54 10.74
C ARG A 313 6.25 2.03 10.57
N VAL A 314 5.53 2.70 9.69
CA VAL A 314 5.71 4.12 9.34
C VAL A 314 4.41 4.90 9.58
N ASP A 315 4.51 6.22 9.69
CA ASP A 315 3.35 7.10 9.84
C ASP A 315 2.58 7.25 8.52
N ALA A 316 3.32 7.26 7.40
CA ALA A 316 2.75 7.39 6.06
C ALA A 316 3.55 6.62 5.00
N LEU A 317 2.92 6.40 3.85
CA LEU A 317 3.54 5.89 2.63
C LEU A 317 3.43 6.92 1.53
N GLU A 318 4.55 7.18 0.86
CA GLU A 318 4.53 7.89 -0.41
C GLU A 318 4.03 6.95 -1.50
N VAL A 319 2.73 7.05 -1.79
CA VAL A 319 2.07 6.18 -2.77
C VAL A 319 2.06 6.78 -4.18
N TRP A 320 2.53 8.02 -4.30
CA TRP A 320 2.63 8.75 -5.56
C TRP A 320 3.89 9.62 -5.54
N ASN A 321 4.89 9.22 -6.30
CA ASN A 321 6.19 9.87 -6.40
C ASN A 321 6.40 10.41 -7.82
N GLY A 322 6.50 11.74 -7.95
CA GLY A 322 6.73 12.41 -9.22
C GLY A 322 5.69 12.08 -10.31
N PRO A 323 6.10 11.97 -11.58
CA PRO A 323 5.22 11.56 -12.68
C PRO A 323 4.60 10.18 -12.42
N TRP A 324 3.28 10.05 -12.64
CA TRP A 324 2.55 8.81 -12.39
C TRP A 324 3.08 7.61 -13.20
N THR A 325 3.45 6.54 -12.49
CA THR A 325 4.00 5.29 -13.03
C THR A 325 3.20 4.04 -12.63
N LEU A 326 3.63 2.87 -13.10
CA LEU A 326 3.08 1.57 -12.65
C LEU A 326 3.47 1.23 -11.20
N ASP A 327 4.59 1.76 -10.73
CA ASP A 327 5.08 1.50 -9.38
C ASP A 327 4.19 2.22 -8.35
N ASP A 328 3.74 3.44 -8.68
CA ASP A 328 2.73 4.17 -7.89
C ASP A 328 1.39 3.42 -7.84
N ALA A 329 0.98 2.81 -8.96
CA ALA A 329 -0.22 1.98 -9.00
C ALA A 329 -0.09 0.77 -8.05
N ALA A 330 1.10 0.16 -7.98
CA ALA A 330 1.40 -0.91 -7.03
C ALA A 330 1.40 -0.39 -5.57
N ASN A 331 1.97 0.79 -5.31
CA ASN A 331 1.98 1.41 -3.99
C ASN A 331 0.55 1.67 -3.47
N ILE A 332 -0.34 2.20 -4.31
CA ILE A 332 -1.76 2.39 -3.95
C ILE A 332 -2.46 1.06 -3.67
N ALA A 333 -2.19 0.03 -4.47
CA ALA A 333 -2.78 -1.29 -4.25
C ALA A 333 -2.34 -1.89 -2.91
N ALA A 334 -1.05 -1.83 -2.59
CA ALA A 334 -0.51 -2.29 -1.30
C ALA A 334 -1.07 -1.47 -0.12
N TRP A 335 -1.12 -0.15 -0.26
CA TRP A 335 -1.74 0.74 0.74
C TRP A 335 -3.21 0.40 0.97
N HIS A 336 -3.99 0.19 -0.09
CA HIS A 336 -5.39 -0.19 0.05
C HIS A 336 -5.56 -1.52 0.78
N VAL A 337 -4.71 -2.53 0.52
CA VAL A 337 -4.70 -3.79 1.26
C VAL A 337 -4.46 -3.56 2.75
N MET A 338 -3.53 -2.67 3.13
CA MET A 338 -3.31 -2.31 4.53
C MET A 338 -4.55 -1.69 5.18
N LEU A 339 -5.25 -0.79 4.47
CA LEU A 339 -6.51 -0.23 4.97
C LEU A 339 -7.56 -1.32 5.21
N CYS A 340 -7.69 -2.28 4.29
CA CYS A 340 -8.60 -3.43 4.44
C CYS A 340 -8.23 -4.32 5.64
N LEU A 341 -6.95 -4.36 6.03
CA LEU A 341 -6.45 -5.04 7.23
C LEU A 341 -6.64 -4.18 8.51
N GLY A 342 -7.29 -3.02 8.42
CA GLY A 342 -7.52 -2.10 9.53
C GLY A 342 -6.30 -1.27 9.94
N LYS A 343 -5.23 -1.26 9.12
CA LYS A 343 -4.04 -0.43 9.37
C LYS A 343 -4.34 1.02 8.98
N ARG A 344 -3.91 1.96 9.81
CA ARG A 344 -4.15 3.40 9.65
C ARG A 344 -2.89 4.15 9.27
N VAL A 345 -2.29 3.73 8.15
CA VAL A 345 -1.11 4.40 7.59
C VAL A 345 -1.60 5.43 6.57
N ALA A 346 -1.13 6.67 6.67
CA ALA A 346 -1.53 7.72 5.73
C ALA A 346 -0.89 7.51 4.34
N ALA A 347 -1.56 7.94 3.29
CA ALA A 347 -0.99 8.10 1.96
C ALA A 347 -0.53 9.56 1.77
N VAL A 348 0.65 9.74 1.19
CA VAL A 348 1.16 11.03 0.72
C VAL A 348 1.61 10.93 -0.74
N GLY A 349 1.71 12.07 -1.42
CA GLY A 349 2.34 12.16 -2.73
C GLY A 349 3.21 13.41 -2.83
N ASN A 350 4.41 13.25 -3.40
CA ASN A 350 5.43 14.29 -3.48
C ASN A 350 6.11 14.30 -4.84
N SER A 351 6.77 15.41 -5.18
CA SER A 351 7.37 15.56 -6.52
C SER A 351 8.70 14.84 -6.69
N ASP A 352 9.46 14.72 -5.61
CA ASP A 352 10.80 14.13 -5.62
C ASP A 352 11.71 14.77 -6.68
N ALA A 353 11.65 16.11 -6.72
CA ALA A 353 12.27 16.89 -7.78
C ALA A 353 13.79 16.98 -7.59
N HIS A 354 14.54 16.42 -8.55
CA HIS A 354 16.00 16.39 -8.56
C HIS A 354 16.60 17.38 -9.57
N SER A 355 15.96 17.55 -10.72
CA SER A 355 16.50 18.29 -11.86
C SER A 355 15.65 19.52 -12.20
N HIS A 356 16.22 20.46 -12.96
CA HIS A 356 15.47 21.65 -13.43
C HIS A 356 14.26 21.30 -14.32
N SER A 357 14.23 20.11 -14.92
CA SER A 357 13.07 19.62 -15.68
C SER A 357 11.95 19.05 -14.81
N ASP A 358 12.27 18.65 -13.57
CA ASP A 358 11.26 18.10 -12.65
C ASP A 358 10.44 19.24 -12.05
N ALA A 359 9.13 19.04 -11.97
CA ALA A 359 8.22 20.04 -11.43
C ALA A 359 8.10 19.89 -9.91
N VAL A 360 8.63 20.87 -9.18
CA VAL A 360 8.45 20.99 -7.73
C VAL A 360 6.95 21.05 -7.40
N GLY A 361 6.50 20.24 -6.42
CA GLY A 361 5.10 20.20 -6.00
C GLY A 361 4.15 19.45 -6.93
N ARG A 362 4.62 18.60 -7.83
CA ARG A 362 3.77 17.80 -8.72
C ARG A 362 4.15 16.31 -8.67
N PRO A 363 3.42 15.48 -7.89
CA PRO A 363 2.27 15.83 -7.03
C PRO A 363 2.66 16.57 -5.74
N HIS A 364 1.66 17.03 -5.00
CA HIS A 364 1.81 17.55 -3.64
C HIS A 364 0.63 17.16 -2.75
N ASN A 365 0.81 17.37 -1.44
CA ASN A 365 -0.19 17.13 -0.41
C ASN A 365 -0.98 18.40 -0.09
N VAL A 366 -2.29 18.26 0.12
CA VAL A 366 -3.16 19.30 0.67
C VAL A 366 -3.60 18.86 2.06
N VAL A 367 -3.13 19.56 3.08
CA VAL A 367 -3.18 19.16 4.49
C VAL A 367 -4.07 20.11 5.27
N TYR A 368 -5.04 19.56 6.02
CA TYR A 368 -5.88 20.34 6.92
C TYR A 368 -5.19 20.53 8.28
N ALA A 369 -4.56 21.67 8.48
CA ALA A 369 -3.81 22.01 9.69
C ALA A 369 -4.48 23.16 10.46
N THR A 370 -4.27 23.21 11.78
CA THR A 370 -4.81 24.28 12.65
C THR A 370 -4.10 25.63 12.47
N SER A 371 -2.85 25.61 12.03
CA SER A 371 -2.05 26.77 11.62
C SER A 371 -0.99 26.34 10.61
N LEU A 372 -0.30 27.31 9.99
CA LEU A 372 0.85 27.05 9.12
C LEU A 372 2.14 26.93 9.96
N SER A 373 2.19 25.87 10.77
CA SER A 373 3.32 25.53 11.65
C SER A 373 3.75 24.08 11.47
N THR A 374 5.04 23.80 11.69
CA THR A 374 5.60 22.45 11.56
C THR A 374 4.83 21.43 12.42
N PRO A 375 4.57 21.68 13.73
CA PRO A 375 3.82 20.73 14.54
C PRO A 375 2.39 20.47 14.03
N ALA A 376 1.69 21.51 13.58
CA ALA A 376 0.31 21.38 13.09
C ALA A 376 0.23 20.62 11.77
N VAL A 377 1.16 20.88 10.84
CA VAL A 377 1.23 20.18 9.55
C VAL A 377 1.59 18.71 9.75
N LEU A 378 2.56 18.41 10.60
CA LEU A 378 2.98 17.03 10.85
C LEU A 378 1.93 16.21 11.63
N ASP A 379 1.23 16.80 12.61
CA ASP A 379 0.11 16.10 13.28
C ASP A 379 -1.03 15.81 12.32
N ALA A 380 -1.36 16.76 11.43
CA ALA A 380 -2.37 16.56 10.40
C ALA A 380 -2.00 15.44 9.43
N LEU A 381 -0.76 15.42 8.93
CA LEU A 381 -0.24 14.35 8.06
C LEU A 381 -0.24 12.99 8.77
N ARG A 382 0.21 12.91 10.02
CA ARG A 382 0.21 11.67 10.82
C ARG A 382 -1.18 11.06 10.95
N ARG A 383 -2.20 11.90 11.06
CA ARG A 383 -3.61 11.49 11.16
C ARG A 383 -4.24 11.22 9.79
N GLY A 384 -3.54 11.47 8.69
CA GLY A 384 -4.09 11.39 7.34
C GLY A 384 -5.11 12.49 7.04
N ARG A 385 -5.02 13.65 7.70
CA ARG A 385 -5.88 14.82 7.40
C ARG A 385 -5.43 15.54 6.14
N SER A 386 -5.31 14.78 5.05
CA SER A 386 -4.75 15.23 3.79
C SER A 386 -5.27 14.46 2.59
N TYR A 387 -5.07 15.05 1.42
CA TYR A 387 -5.21 14.38 0.13
C TYR A 387 -4.07 14.81 -0.80
N ALA A 388 -3.70 13.99 -1.78
CA ALA A 388 -2.68 14.30 -2.77
C ALA A 388 -3.31 14.69 -4.12
N VAL A 389 -2.67 15.59 -4.88
CA VAL A 389 -3.14 16.07 -6.19
C VAL A 389 -2.00 16.27 -7.20
N GLU A 390 -2.31 16.16 -8.50
CA GLU A 390 -1.33 16.37 -9.60
C GLU A 390 -0.86 17.84 -9.74
N SER A 391 -1.65 18.80 -9.23
CA SER A 391 -1.35 20.24 -9.31
C SER A 391 -2.26 21.09 -8.44
N ALA A 392 -1.91 22.36 -8.28
CA ALA A 392 -2.68 23.33 -7.50
C ALA A 392 -4.05 23.69 -8.13
N ALA A 393 -4.24 23.37 -9.42
CA ALA A 393 -5.52 23.54 -10.10
C ALA A 393 -6.60 22.58 -9.57
N VAL A 394 -6.21 21.45 -8.98
CA VAL A 394 -7.14 20.43 -8.49
C VAL A 394 -7.46 20.65 -7.01
N THR A 395 -8.75 20.56 -6.69
CA THR A 395 -9.24 20.55 -5.30
C THR A 395 -10.26 19.45 -5.11
N VAL A 396 -10.22 18.83 -3.94
CA VAL A 396 -11.16 17.81 -3.51
C VAL A 396 -11.76 18.24 -2.17
N ASP A 397 -13.08 18.19 -2.06
CA ASP A 397 -13.80 18.26 -0.79
C ASP A 397 -14.48 16.91 -0.56
N PHE A 398 -13.93 16.13 0.37
CA PHE A 398 -14.36 14.77 0.69
C PHE A 398 -14.89 14.73 2.12
N THR A 399 -16.18 14.45 2.28
CA THR A 399 -16.83 14.43 3.59
C THR A 399 -17.75 13.24 3.74
N ALA A 400 -17.75 12.65 4.92
CA ALA A 400 -18.77 11.72 5.38
C ALA A 400 -19.64 12.38 6.45
N ARG A 401 -20.94 12.10 6.40
CA ARG A 401 -21.94 12.67 7.29
C ARG A 401 -22.84 11.58 7.82
N ALA A 402 -23.04 11.56 9.13
CA ALA A 402 -24.00 10.68 9.79
C ALA A 402 -24.60 11.41 10.99
N GLY A 403 -25.93 11.44 11.05
CA GLY A 403 -26.62 12.35 11.97
C GLY A 403 -26.17 13.81 11.75
N GLY A 404 -25.94 14.54 12.84
CA GLY A 404 -25.38 15.90 12.78
C GLY A 404 -23.86 15.97 12.67
N ALA A 405 -23.15 14.83 12.66
CA ALA A 405 -21.70 14.77 12.64
C ALA A 405 -21.14 14.77 11.21
N VAL A 406 -19.92 15.31 11.06
CA VAL A 406 -19.21 15.44 9.79
C VAL A 406 -17.75 15.07 10.02
N ALA A 407 -17.17 14.30 9.10
CA ALA A 407 -15.76 13.95 9.10
C ALA A 407 -15.18 14.04 7.70
N GLY A 408 -13.95 14.54 7.59
CA GLY A 408 -13.13 14.54 6.37
C GLY A 408 -11.98 13.52 6.44
N PRO A 409 -11.04 13.58 5.47
CA PRO A 409 -9.87 12.72 5.45
C PRO A 409 -9.16 12.68 6.81
N GLY A 410 -8.78 11.49 7.26
CA GLY A 410 -8.07 11.24 8.51
C GLY A 410 -8.92 11.34 9.78
N GLU A 411 -10.14 11.84 9.68
CA GLU A 411 -11.05 11.95 10.82
C GLU A 411 -11.84 10.67 11.05
N GLU A 412 -12.26 10.50 12.30
CA GLU A 412 -13.15 9.43 12.71
C GLU A 412 -14.59 9.94 12.71
N LEU A 413 -15.47 9.15 12.11
CA LEU A 413 -16.91 9.25 12.27
C LEU A 413 -17.37 7.90 12.82
N PRO A 414 -17.30 7.66 14.14
CA PRO A 414 -17.70 6.38 14.70
C PRO A 414 -19.18 6.12 14.41
N LEU A 415 -19.46 5.05 13.67
CA LEU A 415 -20.83 4.66 13.30
C LEU A 415 -21.24 3.38 14.01
N SER A 416 -22.50 3.33 14.42
CA SER A 416 -23.21 2.08 14.67
C SER A 416 -23.56 1.43 13.34
N PHE A 417 -23.95 0.15 13.38
CA PHE A 417 -24.24 -0.58 12.17
C PHE A 417 -25.38 0.00 11.33
N PHE A 418 -26.43 0.49 12.00
CA PHE A 418 -27.62 1.00 11.33
C PHE A 418 -27.53 2.50 10.98
N ASP A 419 -26.44 3.17 11.36
CA ASP A 419 -26.29 4.59 11.07
C ASP A 419 -26.12 4.77 9.57
N ALA A 420 -27.03 5.49 8.92
CA ALA A 420 -26.82 5.88 7.54
C ALA A 420 -25.65 6.87 7.47
N VAL A 421 -24.73 6.64 6.54
CA VAL A 421 -23.64 7.56 6.24
C VAL A 421 -23.77 8.06 4.80
N ASP A 422 -23.82 9.37 4.64
CA ASP A 422 -23.76 10.05 3.36
C ASP A 422 -22.33 10.51 3.13
N VAL A 423 -21.67 9.95 2.11
CA VAL A 423 -20.34 10.34 1.67
C VAL A 423 -20.46 11.17 0.39
N THR A 424 -19.82 12.33 0.40
CA THR A 424 -19.78 13.25 -0.75
C THR A 424 -18.34 13.56 -1.11
N LEU A 425 -18.09 13.61 -2.42
CA LEU A 425 -16.82 14.01 -3.01
C LEU A 425 -17.10 15.07 -4.07
N ASP A 426 -16.66 16.29 -3.81
CA ASP A 426 -16.72 17.42 -4.74
C ASP A 426 -15.34 17.65 -5.35
N VAL A 427 -15.24 17.57 -6.67
CA VAL A 427 -14.00 17.70 -7.42
C VAL A 427 -14.03 18.96 -8.29
N LYS A 428 -12.92 19.71 -8.33
CA LYS A 428 -12.71 20.84 -9.24
C LYS A 428 -11.33 20.76 -9.87
N GLY A 429 -11.20 21.25 -11.11
CA GLY A 429 -9.95 21.34 -11.85
C GLY A 429 -9.50 20.04 -12.52
N ALA A 430 -10.35 19.02 -12.60
CA ALA A 430 -10.02 17.68 -13.12
C ALA A 430 -10.88 17.29 -14.34
N PRO A 431 -10.75 17.97 -15.49
CA PRO A 431 -11.58 17.70 -16.67
C PRO A 431 -11.30 16.32 -17.26
N ASP A 432 -12.35 15.70 -17.81
CA ASP A 432 -12.31 14.39 -18.47
C ASP A 432 -11.75 13.26 -17.58
N THR A 433 -12.15 13.25 -16.31
CA THR A 433 -11.71 12.25 -15.32
C THR A 433 -12.88 11.42 -14.79
N VAL A 434 -12.57 10.37 -14.04
CA VAL A 434 -13.53 9.58 -13.27
C VAL A 434 -13.16 9.68 -11.80
N ALA A 435 -14.12 10.09 -10.98
CA ALA A 435 -14.01 10.09 -9.54
C ALA A 435 -14.67 8.82 -8.98
N THR A 436 -13.97 8.12 -8.09
CA THR A 436 -14.34 6.79 -7.60
C THR A 436 -14.20 6.72 -6.08
N LEU A 437 -15.20 6.17 -5.41
CA LEU A 437 -15.22 5.92 -3.97
C LEU A 437 -14.87 4.46 -3.67
N TYR A 438 -13.98 4.24 -2.71
CA TYR A 438 -13.53 2.92 -2.27
C TYR A 438 -13.81 2.69 -0.78
N THR A 439 -14.18 1.45 -0.45
CA THR A 439 -14.19 0.88 0.92
C THR A 439 -13.40 -0.43 0.89
N GLU A 440 -13.37 -1.20 1.98
CA GLU A 440 -12.74 -2.54 1.98
C GLU A 440 -13.41 -3.53 1.01
N TRP A 441 -14.62 -3.23 0.57
CA TRP A 441 -15.39 -4.03 -0.39
C TRP A 441 -15.09 -3.67 -1.86
N GLY A 442 -14.18 -2.71 -2.09
CA GLY A 442 -13.83 -2.21 -3.42
C GLY A 442 -14.55 -0.91 -3.76
N ILE A 443 -14.89 -0.73 -5.03
CA ILE A 443 -15.52 0.49 -5.55
C ILE A 443 -17.00 0.52 -5.19
N MET A 444 -17.41 1.52 -4.41
CA MET A 444 -18.80 1.67 -3.95
C MET A 444 -19.62 2.62 -4.82
N ALA A 445 -18.97 3.59 -5.46
CA ALA A 445 -19.58 4.54 -6.37
C ALA A 445 -18.53 5.12 -7.32
N ALA A 446 -18.95 5.54 -8.51
CA ALA A 446 -18.12 6.29 -9.44
C ALA A 446 -18.96 7.31 -10.21
N THR A 447 -18.34 8.41 -10.65
CA THR A 447 -18.95 9.39 -11.55
C THR A 447 -17.90 9.98 -12.48
N CYS A 448 -18.30 10.35 -13.70
CA CYS A 448 -17.45 11.12 -14.59
C CYS A 448 -17.41 12.60 -14.15
N ILE A 449 -16.25 13.22 -14.29
CA ILE A 449 -16.04 14.67 -14.25
C ILE A 449 -15.92 15.13 -15.70
N ASP A 450 -16.85 15.96 -16.14
CA ASP A 450 -16.94 16.40 -17.53
C ASP A 450 -15.84 17.41 -17.89
N GLY A 451 -15.87 17.91 -19.13
CA GLY A 451 -14.88 18.88 -19.64
C GLY A 451 -14.82 20.21 -18.87
N SER A 452 -15.79 20.51 -17.99
CA SER A 452 -15.72 21.68 -17.09
C SER A 452 -14.71 21.48 -15.95
N GLY A 453 -14.31 20.24 -15.70
CA GLY A 453 -13.45 19.86 -14.59
C GLY A 453 -14.12 19.94 -13.23
N ARG A 454 -15.46 20.05 -13.18
CA ARG A 454 -16.24 20.05 -11.94
C ARG A 454 -17.20 18.87 -11.92
N GLY A 455 -17.30 18.21 -10.78
CA GLY A 455 -18.27 17.14 -10.59
C GLY A 455 -18.39 16.72 -9.14
N GLN A 456 -19.47 15.99 -8.86
CA GLN A 456 -19.80 15.55 -7.51
C GLN A 456 -20.17 14.07 -7.54
N LEU A 457 -19.56 13.29 -6.65
CA LEU A 457 -19.97 11.94 -6.33
C LEU A 457 -20.71 11.96 -4.99
N ARG A 458 -21.84 11.25 -4.94
CA ARG A 458 -22.58 11.00 -3.70
C ARG A 458 -22.80 9.51 -3.54
N TRP A 459 -22.58 9.02 -2.34
CA TRP A 459 -22.86 7.65 -1.96
C TRP A 459 -23.52 7.65 -0.59
N ARG A 460 -24.58 6.87 -0.44
CA ARG A 460 -25.20 6.61 0.85
C ARG A 460 -24.97 5.15 1.20
N GLY A 461 -24.30 4.91 2.32
CA GLY A 461 -24.08 3.59 2.88
C GLY A 461 -24.72 3.43 4.26
N TRP A 462 -24.48 2.25 4.86
CA TRP A 462 -24.79 1.97 6.26
C TRP A 462 -23.49 1.79 7.04
N GLY A 463 -23.47 2.33 8.26
CA GLY A 463 -22.34 2.36 9.16
C GLY A 463 -21.87 0.96 9.56
N ARG A 464 -20.65 0.85 10.11
CA ARG A 464 -19.92 -0.41 10.41
C ARG A 464 -19.91 -1.52 9.34
N ALA A 465 -20.63 -1.41 8.22
CA ALA A 465 -20.53 -2.27 7.06
C ALA A 465 -19.21 -2.01 6.34
N SER A 466 -18.72 -0.78 6.41
CA SER A 466 -17.42 -0.36 5.90
C SER A 466 -16.49 0.10 7.04
N LEU A 467 -15.20 -0.21 6.94
CA LEU A 467 -14.17 0.25 7.89
C LEU A 467 -13.82 1.73 7.64
N PHE A 468 -13.77 2.10 6.37
CA PHE A 468 -13.37 3.41 5.91
C PHE A 468 -14.04 3.73 4.57
N ALA A 469 -14.00 5.00 4.20
CA ALA A 469 -14.22 5.42 2.82
C ALA A 469 -13.06 6.30 2.35
N ARG A 470 -12.59 6.11 1.12
CA ARG A 470 -11.58 6.95 0.47
C ARG A 470 -11.95 7.19 -0.99
N ALA A 471 -11.35 8.17 -1.64
CA ALA A 471 -11.64 8.48 -3.03
C ALA A 471 -10.39 8.61 -3.89
N GLU A 472 -10.54 8.29 -5.18
CA GLU A 472 -9.55 8.52 -6.24
C GLU A 472 -10.21 9.30 -7.38
N VAL A 473 -9.44 10.16 -8.04
CA VAL A 473 -9.81 10.80 -9.30
C VAL A 473 -8.76 10.43 -10.33
N ARG A 474 -9.20 9.84 -11.46
CA ARG A 474 -8.31 9.30 -12.49
C ARG A 474 -8.70 9.73 -13.88
N ARG A 475 -7.70 9.98 -14.73
CA ARG A 475 -7.88 10.25 -16.16
C ARG A 475 -7.76 8.93 -16.93
N LEU A 476 -8.79 8.57 -17.71
CA LEU A 476 -8.89 7.28 -18.42
C LEU A 476 -8.29 7.29 -19.84
N LYS A 477 -7.38 8.22 -20.17
CA LYS A 477 -6.81 8.36 -21.52
C LYS A 477 -5.39 7.77 -21.60
N PRO A 478 -5.08 6.92 -22.59
CA PRO A 478 -3.76 6.33 -22.81
C PRO A 478 -2.87 7.34 -23.55
N ALA A 479 -2.13 8.16 -22.83
CA ALA A 479 -1.01 8.94 -23.37
C ALA A 479 0.36 8.43 -22.86
N SER A 480 0.35 7.47 -21.93
CA SER A 480 1.52 6.87 -21.29
C SER A 480 1.49 5.34 -21.45
N THR A 481 2.53 4.69 -20.96
CA THR A 481 2.61 3.23 -20.76
C THR A 481 1.72 2.71 -19.62
N THR A 482 0.96 3.59 -18.93
CA THR A 482 0.06 3.22 -17.83
C THR A 482 -1.39 3.11 -18.31
N LEU A 483 -2.20 2.28 -17.64
CA LEU A 483 -3.62 2.05 -17.98
C LEU A 483 -4.52 3.26 -17.69
N ASP A 484 -4.08 4.14 -16.78
CA ASP A 484 -4.72 5.39 -16.39
C ASP A 484 -3.68 6.36 -15.79
N GLN A 485 -4.12 7.56 -15.40
CA GLN A 485 -3.31 8.53 -14.66
C GLN A 485 -4.05 9.01 -13.41
N LEU A 486 -3.37 9.01 -12.27
CA LEU A 486 -3.91 9.58 -11.04
C LEU A 486 -3.92 11.12 -11.09
N VAL A 487 -5.02 11.71 -10.63
CA VAL A 487 -5.23 13.17 -10.57
C VAL A 487 -5.39 13.64 -9.12
N ALA A 488 -6.10 12.86 -8.30
CA ALA A 488 -6.21 13.08 -6.88
C ALA A 488 -6.43 11.77 -6.10
N LEU A 489 -5.96 11.72 -4.86
CA LEU A 489 -6.20 10.62 -3.91
C LEU A 489 -6.45 11.18 -2.51
N THR A 490 -7.53 10.76 -1.85
CA THR A 490 -7.80 11.15 -0.45
C THR A 490 -7.29 10.10 0.52
N ASN A 491 -6.80 10.53 1.68
CA ASN A 491 -6.78 9.66 2.84
C ASN A 491 -8.21 9.26 3.26
N PRO A 492 -8.37 8.18 4.05
CA PRO A 492 -9.69 7.67 4.38
C PRO A 492 -10.39 8.51 5.45
N VAL A 493 -11.72 8.58 5.38
CA VAL A 493 -12.56 8.84 6.56
C VAL A 493 -12.79 7.49 7.26
N TRP A 494 -12.60 7.44 8.58
CA TRP A 494 -12.72 6.21 9.34
C TRP A 494 -14.11 6.07 9.98
N PHE A 495 -14.80 4.96 9.74
CA PHE A 495 -16.14 4.73 10.30
C PHE A 495 -16.13 4.02 11.67
N HIS A 496 -14.94 3.83 12.23
CA HIS A 496 -14.71 3.28 13.57
C HIS A 496 -13.67 4.12 14.31
N SER A 497 -13.58 3.95 15.63
CA SER A 497 -12.54 4.59 16.42
C SER A 497 -11.24 3.78 16.43
N ALA A 498 -10.09 4.44 16.50
CA ALA A 498 -8.77 3.83 16.72
C ALA A 498 -8.60 3.26 18.14
N GLN A 499 -9.37 3.78 19.11
CA GLN A 499 -9.28 3.38 20.51
C GLN A 499 -10.02 2.06 20.80
N LEU A 500 -10.84 1.63 19.85
CA LEU A 500 -11.50 0.33 19.84
C LEU A 500 -10.80 -0.52 18.78
N PRO A 501 -10.60 -1.84 18.99
CA PRO A 501 -10.17 -2.70 17.90
C PRO A 501 -11.07 -2.45 16.68
N PRO A 502 -10.57 -2.54 15.43
CA PRO A 502 -11.42 -2.42 14.24
C PRO A 502 -12.61 -3.40 14.30
N TYR A 503 -12.50 -4.42 15.16
CA TYR A 503 -13.56 -5.35 15.49
C TYR A 503 -13.76 -5.56 16.99
N ASP A 504 -14.29 -4.55 17.69
CA ASP A 504 -15.38 -4.82 18.64
C ASP A 504 -16.73 -4.70 17.89
N VAL A 505 -16.85 -5.44 16.78
CA VAL A 505 -18.14 -5.65 16.12
C VAL A 505 -18.93 -6.56 17.05
N GLU A 506 -20.09 -6.12 17.52
CA GLU A 506 -21.09 -7.09 17.99
C GLU A 506 -21.20 -8.16 16.90
N GLN A 507 -20.90 -9.41 17.26
CA GLN A 507 -20.54 -10.49 16.35
C GLN A 507 -21.37 -10.48 15.05
N ARG A 508 -20.77 -10.04 13.92
CA ARG A 508 -21.40 -10.17 12.58
C ARG A 508 -21.81 -11.63 12.40
N ALA A 509 -23.10 -11.88 12.53
CA ALA A 509 -23.62 -13.21 12.72
C ALA A 509 -24.19 -13.72 11.41
N LEU A 510 -23.91 -14.98 11.09
CA LEU A 510 -24.54 -15.64 9.97
C LEU A 510 -25.98 -16.01 10.32
N PHE A 511 -26.92 -15.46 9.56
CA PHE A 511 -28.33 -15.80 9.60
C PHE A 511 -28.73 -16.63 8.40
N HIS A 512 -29.84 -17.34 8.54
CA HIS A 512 -30.47 -18.07 7.47
C HIS A 512 -32.00 -17.94 7.49
N THR A 513 -32.61 -18.06 6.31
CA THR A 513 -34.06 -18.20 6.09
C THR A 513 -34.31 -19.07 4.86
N GLU A 514 -35.51 -19.61 4.73
CA GLU A 514 -35.91 -20.48 3.64
C GLU A 514 -37.16 -19.93 2.96
N ARG A 515 -37.14 -19.88 1.63
CA ARG A 515 -38.32 -19.64 0.81
C ARG A 515 -38.82 -20.97 0.29
N ARG A 516 -40.07 -21.31 0.61
CA ARG A 516 -40.72 -22.54 0.14
C ARG A 516 -41.21 -22.37 -1.32
N PRO A 517 -41.50 -23.47 -2.03
CA PRO A 517 -42.04 -23.42 -3.40
C PRO A 517 -43.34 -22.61 -3.52
N ASP A 518 -44.17 -22.59 -2.45
CA ASP A 518 -45.39 -21.78 -2.37
C ASP A 518 -45.15 -20.26 -2.23
N GLY A 519 -43.88 -19.85 -2.10
CA GLY A 519 -43.45 -18.47 -1.93
C GLY A 519 -43.44 -17.95 -0.50
N SER A 520 -43.85 -18.76 0.48
CA SER A 520 -43.77 -18.41 1.89
C SER A 520 -42.32 -18.44 2.39
N TRP A 521 -42.00 -17.55 3.35
CA TRP A 521 -40.70 -17.49 4.00
C TRP A 521 -40.77 -18.11 5.39
N SER A 522 -39.70 -18.78 5.81
CA SER A 522 -39.46 -19.08 7.22
C SER A 522 -38.90 -17.84 7.93
N SER A 523 -39.04 -17.78 9.26
CA SER A 523 -38.38 -16.71 10.04
C SER A 523 -36.87 -16.81 9.88
N MET A 524 -36.23 -15.66 9.68
CA MET A 524 -34.77 -15.59 9.70
C MET A 524 -34.23 -15.92 11.11
N ARG A 525 -33.16 -16.72 11.18
CA ARG A 525 -32.58 -17.24 12.43
C ARG A 525 -31.06 -17.29 12.35
N PRO A 526 -30.33 -17.14 13.46
CA PRO A 526 -28.88 -17.32 13.47
C PRO A 526 -28.52 -18.78 13.22
N LEU A 527 -27.44 -19.01 12.47
CA LEU A 527 -26.87 -20.33 12.25
C LEU A 527 -25.81 -20.60 13.32
N PRO A 528 -25.87 -21.71 14.09
CA PRO A 528 -24.96 -21.97 15.21
C PRO A 528 -23.47 -21.86 14.84
N GLY A 529 -22.66 -21.36 15.78
CA GLY A 529 -21.26 -21.01 15.52
C GLY A 529 -20.26 -22.17 15.50
N ALA A 530 -19.01 -21.86 15.12
CA ALA A 530 -17.95 -22.85 14.97
C ALA A 530 -17.36 -23.35 16.30
N THR A 531 -17.45 -22.54 17.36
CA THR A 531 -17.02 -22.93 18.71
C THR A 531 -18.17 -23.54 19.49
N ALA A 532 -17.88 -24.54 20.32
CA ALA A 532 -18.88 -25.17 21.17
C ALA A 532 -19.55 -24.12 22.08
N GLY A 533 -20.87 -23.98 21.98
CA GLY A 533 -21.66 -23.01 22.75
C GLY A 533 -21.86 -21.64 22.09
N ALA A 534 -21.29 -21.38 20.90
CA ALA A 534 -21.54 -20.14 20.18
C ALA A 534 -22.96 -20.10 19.58
N ALA A 535 -23.72 -19.06 19.94
CA ALA A 535 -25.09 -18.85 19.46
C ALA A 535 -25.18 -18.62 17.95
N SER A 536 -24.11 -18.12 17.32
CA SER A 536 -24.05 -17.92 15.87
C SER A 536 -22.62 -18.02 15.33
N PHE A 537 -22.47 -18.28 14.02
CA PHE A 537 -21.18 -18.16 13.33
C PHE A 537 -20.85 -16.69 13.10
N ALA A 538 -19.74 -16.23 13.69
CA ALA A 538 -19.18 -14.91 13.42
C ALA A 538 -18.40 -14.93 12.11
N GLY A 539 -18.79 -14.11 11.13
CA GLY A 539 -18.18 -14.15 9.80
C GLY A 539 -18.32 -12.87 8.99
N VAL A 540 -17.47 -12.74 7.97
CA VAL A 540 -17.44 -11.59 7.05
C VAL A 540 -17.99 -11.94 5.65
N GLN A 541 -18.01 -13.22 5.28
CA GLN A 541 -18.62 -13.70 4.04
C GLN A 541 -19.19 -15.11 4.21
N SER A 542 -20.26 -15.44 3.48
CA SER A 542 -20.78 -16.81 3.35
C SER A 542 -20.87 -17.24 1.88
N ALA A 543 -21.03 -18.55 1.66
CA ALA A 543 -21.49 -19.14 0.40
C ALA A 543 -22.25 -20.44 0.71
N ALA A 544 -23.13 -20.89 -0.17
CA ALA A 544 -23.97 -22.05 0.09
C ALA A 544 -24.27 -22.86 -1.16
N ALA A 545 -24.35 -24.18 -1.03
CA ALA A 545 -24.75 -25.09 -2.09
C ALA A 545 -25.82 -26.06 -1.60
N GLY A 546 -26.92 -26.15 -2.34
CA GLY A 546 -28.01 -27.08 -2.05
C GLY A 546 -27.69 -28.48 -2.57
N MET A 547 -27.87 -29.47 -1.71
CA MET A 547 -27.50 -30.86 -1.98
C MET A 547 -28.71 -31.71 -2.37
N ALA A 548 -28.45 -32.81 -3.08
CA ALA A 548 -29.48 -33.76 -3.51
C ALA A 548 -30.23 -34.43 -2.34
N ASP A 549 -29.61 -34.51 -1.16
CA ASP A 549 -30.19 -35.11 0.06
C ASP A 549 -31.01 -34.10 0.90
N GLY A 550 -31.30 -32.93 0.34
CA GLY A 550 -32.04 -31.85 1.00
C GLY A 550 -31.24 -31.10 2.07
N SER A 551 -29.93 -31.35 2.19
CA SER A 551 -29.05 -30.52 3.02
C SER A 551 -28.48 -29.34 2.23
N VAL A 552 -27.90 -28.36 2.94
CA VAL A 552 -27.17 -27.24 2.37
C VAL A 552 -25.77 -27.25 2.96
N VAL A 553 -24.75 -27.28 2.11
CA VAL A 553 -23.36 -27.06 2.53
C VAL A 553 -23.12 -25.57 2.58
N VAL A 554 -22.64 -25.07 3.71
CA VAL A 554 -22.39 -23.65 3.94
C VAL A 554 -20.89 -23.44 4.16
N LEU A 555 -20.32 -22.48 3.42
CA LEU A 555 -19.01 -21.91 3.67
C LEU A 555 -19.15 -20.60 4.46
N GLY A 556 -18.22 -20.36 5.36
CA GLY A 556 -18.10 -19.12 6.11
C GLY A 556 -16.64 -18.68 6.20
N ILE A 557 -16.39 -17.40 5.94
CA ILE A 557 -15.10 -16.77 6.22
C ILE A 557 -15.21 -16.08 7.56
N ALA A 558 -14.41 -16.52 8.54
CA ALA A 558 -14.36 -15.94 9.87
C ALA A 558 -13.55 -14.62 9.88
N PRO A 559 -13.63 -13.79 10.94
CA PRO A 559 -12.90 -12.52 11.01
C PRO A 559 -11.36 -12.65 10.93
N ASP A 560 -10.81 -13.83 11.22
CA ASP A 560 -9.39 -14.16 11.03
C ASP A 560 -9.04 -14.51 9.57
N ASN A 561 -9.98 -14.33 8.63
CA ASN A 561 -9.94 -14.79 7.24
C ASN A 561 -9.82 -16.31 7.08
N GLY A 562 -10.07 -17.09 8.14
CA GLY A 562 -10.12 -18.55 8.06
C GLY A 562 -11.37 -19.02 7.33
N LEU A 563 -11.20 -19.99 6.43
CA LEU A 563 -12.33 -20.63 5.73
C LEU A 563 -12.88 -21.80 6.57
N TRP A 564 -14.19 -21.80 6.76
CA TRP A 564 -14.93 -22.82 7.51
C TRP A 564 -16.05 -23.40 6.67
N LEU A 565 -16.40 -24.66 6.92
CA LEU A 565 -17.45 -25.39 6.24
C LEU A 565 -18.35 -26.11 7.25
N THR A 566 -19.66 -26.08 7.03
CA THR A 566 -20.65 -26.92 7.73
C THR A 566 -21.70 -27.45 6.75
N ALA A 567 -22.56 -28.36 7.22
CA ALA A 567 -23.74 -28.83 6.50
C ALA A 567 -24.97 -28.67 7.39
N VAL A 568 -26.06 -28.17 6.83
CA VAL A 568 -27.29 -27.85 7.57
C VAL A 568 -28.52 -28.39 6.85
N ARG A 569 -29.61 -28.58 7.59
CA ARG A 569 -30.95 -28.83 7.05
C ARG A 569 -31.94 -28.00 7.84
N GLY A 570 -32.60 -27.03 7.21
CA GLY A 570 -33.28 -25.99 7.97
C GLY A 570 -32.30 -25.23 8.87
N SER A 571 -32.67 -25.08 10.13
CA SER A 571 -31.81 -24.51 11.18
C SER A 571 -30.92 -25.54 11.89
N THR A 572 -31.00 -26.81 11.51
CA THR A 572 -30.27 -27.88 12.19
C THR A 572 -28.90 -28.07 11.57
N THR A 573 -27.86 -27.82 12.36
CA THR A 573 -26.47 -28.14 12.01
C THR A 573 -26.27 -29.66 12.02
N LEU A 574 -25.99 -30.24 10.86
CA LEU A 574 -25.78 -31.68 10.69
C LEU A 574 -24.36 -32.11 11.05
N ARG A 575 -23.40 -31.19 10.90
CA ARG A 575 -21.97 -31.42 11.22
C ARG A 575 -21.39 -30.15 11.87
N PRO A 576 -20.53 -30.27 12.88
CA PRO A 576 -19.84 -29.09 13.42
C PRO A 576 -19.06 -28.39 12.31
N TRP A 577 -18.85 -27.09 12.47
CA TRP A 577 -18.00 -26.35 11.54
C TRP A 577 -16.59 -26.93 11.54
N GLN A 578 -16.07 -27.15 10.35
CA GLN A 578 -14.74 -27.65 10.12
C GLN A 578 -13.94 -26.58 9.40
N ARG A 579 -12.75 -26.25 9.93
CA ARG A 579 -11.81 -25.36 9.26
C ARG A 579 -11.26 -26.06 8.01
N VAL A 580 -11.28 -25.37 6.88
CA VAL A 580 -10.80 -25.87 5.59
C VAL A 580 -9.33 -25.50 5.46
N ALA A 581 -8.47 -26.50 5.29
CA ALA A 581 -7.04 -26.29 5.07
C ALA A 581 -6.78 -25.75 3.66
N GLY A 582 -5.72 -24.96 3.50
CA GLY A 582 -5.28 -24.42 2.22
C GLY A 582 -4.52 -25.41 1.35
N PRO A 583 -3.85 -24.89 0.29
CA PRO A 583 -2.86 -25.65 -0.46
C PRO A 583 -1.83 -26.31 0.47
N ASP A 584 -1.40 -27.52 0.11
CA ASP A 584 -0.43 -28.33 0.86
C ASP A 584 -0.85 -28.64 2.32
N GLY A 585 -2.14 -28.52 2.64
CA GLY A 585 -2.68 -28.79 3.98
C GLY A 585 -2.43 -27.67 4.99
N SER A 586 -2.06 -26.46 4.54
CA SER A 586 -1.79 -25.34 5.45
C SER A 586 -2.99 -24.96 6.31
N ALA A 587 -2.80 -24.98 7.63
CA ALA A 587 -3.76 -24.47 8.59
C ALA A 587 -3.76 -22.94 8.70
N ALA A 588 -2.82 -22.23 8.07
CA ALA A 588 -2.77 -20.75 8.09
C ALA A 588 -3.39 -20.11 6.83
N PHE A 589 -4.20 -20.87 6.08
CA PHE A 589 -4.79 -20.37 4.85
C PHE A 589 -5.82 -19.27 5.10
N ALA A 590 -5.52 -18.07 4.60
CA ALA A 590 -6.35 -16.89 4.70
C ALA A 590 -7.03 -16.59 3.36
N VAL A 591 -8.35 -16.49 3.40
CA VAL A 591 -9.22 -16.37 2.21
C VAL A 591 -9.96 -15.03 2.27
N ARG A 592 -10.00 -14.35 1.13
CA ARG A 592 -10.76 -13.10 0.94
C ARG A 592 -12.18 -13.37 0.44
N GLU A 593 -12.31 -14.25 -0.54
CA GLU A 593 -13.59 -14.58 -1.17
C GLU A 593 -13.70 -16.10 -1.35
N ALA A 594 -14.88 -16.67 -1.15
CA ALA A 594 -15.17 -18.07 -1.39
C ALA A 594 -16.55 -18.27 -2.03
N ASP A 595 -16.69 -19.24 -2.93
CA ASP A 595 -17.98 -19.67 -3.45
C ASP A 595 -18.03 -21.18 -3.64
N ILE A 596 -19.25 -21.74 -3.67
CA ILE A 596 -19.48 -23.19 -3.74
C ILE A 596 -20.71 -23.52 -4.58
N ALA A 597 -20.60 -24.55 -5.44
CA ALA A 597 -21.72 -25.09 -6.18
C ALA A 597 -21.75 -26.62 -6.13
N ALA A 598 -22.93 -27.21 -5.98
CA ALA A 598 -23.13 -28.65 -5.92
C ALA A 598 -23.46 -29.23 -7.30
N PHE A 599 -22.81 -30.33 -7.64
CA PHE A 599 -23.14 -31.14 -8.81
C PHE A 599 -24.26 -32.13 -8.48
N PRO A 600 -24.99 -32.64 -9.49
CA PRO A 600 -26.01 -33.66 -9.31
C PRO A 600 -25.52 -34.96 -8.64
N ASP A 601 -24.22 -35.26 -8.73
CA ASP A 601 -23.61 -36.47 -8.13
C ASP A 601 -23.27 -36.32 -6.63
N GLY A 602 -23.60 -35.17 -6.03
CA GLY A 602 -23.34 -34.87 -4.61
C GLY A 602 -21.94 -34.34 -4.31
N THR A 603 -21.08 -34.16 -5.32
CA THR A 603 -19.81 -33.43 -5.15
C THR A 603 -20.05 -31.92 -5.19
N CYS A 604 -19.11 -31.11 -4.68
CA CYS A 604 -19.18 -29.65 -4.78
C CYS A 604 -17.89 -29.05 -5.32
N GLN A 605 -18.00 -28.16 -6.30
CA GLN A 605 -16.90 -27.29 -6.69
C GLN A 605 -16.79 -26.14 -5.69
N ILE A 606 -15.64 -26.02 -5.03
CA ILE A 606 -15.29 -24.89 -4.17
C ILE A 606 -14.27 -24.04 -4.92
N VAL A 607 -14.48 -22.73 -4.94
CA VAL A 607 -13.52 -21.75 -5.49
C VAL A 607 -13.25 -20.69 -4.42
N VAL A 608 -12.01 -20.25 -4.34
CA VAL A 608 -11.59 -19.24 -3.37
C VAL A 608 -10.58 -18.29 -3.96
N THR A 609 -10.46 -17.11 -3.36
CA THR A 609 -9.40 -16.15 -3.61
C THR A 609 -8.66 -15.91 -2.31
N ALA A 610 -7.35 -16.17 -2.30
CA ALA A 610 -6.49 -15.86 -1.16
C ALA A 610 -6.26 -14.35 -1.01
N LEU A 611 -5.72 -13.92 0.13
CA LEU A 611 -5.43 -12.50 0.40
C LEU A 611 -4.43 -11.90 -0.60
N ASP A 612 -3.52 -12.70 -1.16
CA ASP A 612 -2.55 -12.32 -2.20
C ASP A 612 -3.17 -12.18 -3.61
N GLY A 613 -4.47 -12.47 -3.75
CA GLY A 613 -5.17 -12.45 -5.03
C GLY A 613 -5.13 -13.76 -5.82
N THR A 614 -4.36 -14.77 -5.40
CA THR A 614 -4.33 -16.06 -6.10
C THR A 614 -5.66 -16.77 -5.96
N ALA A 615 -6.23 -17.21 -7.08
CA ALA A 615 -7.47 -17.99 -7.11
C ALA A 615 -7.17 -19.49 -7.04
N PHE A 616 -7.88 -20.21 -6.18
CA PHE A 616 -7.76 -21.65 -5.99
C PHE A 616 -9.10 -22.35 -6.14
N HIS A 617 -9.04 -23.65 -6.42
CA HIS A 617 -10.23 -24.49 -6.49
C HIS A 617 -9.97 -25.87 -5.89
N GLN A 618 -11.04 -26.53 -5.44
CA GLN A 618 -11.04 -27.94 -5.08
C GLN A 618 -12.42 -28.56 -5.27
N VAL A 619 -12.49 -29.89 -5.29
CA VAL A 619 -13.77 -30.61 -5.33
C VAL A 619 -14.00 -31.31 -3.99
N ARG A 620 -15.02 -30.87 -3.25
CA ARG A 620 -15.52 -31.61 -2.08
C ARG A 620 -16.18 -32.89 -2.60
N ARG A 621 -15.73 -34.04 -2.07
CA ARG A 621 -16.31 -35.34 -2.41
C ARG A 621 -17.72 -35.49 -1.80
N ALA A 622 -18.52 -36.41 -2.35
CA ALA A 622 -19.86 -36.69 -1.85
C ALA A 622 -19.87 -37.17 -0.38
N ASP A 623 -18.82 -37.89 0.05
CA ASP A 623 -18.61 -38.30 1.44
C ASP A 623 -18.18 -37.16 2.39
N GLY A 624 -17.93 -35.96 1.85
CA GLY A 624 -17.45 -34.78 2.57
C GLY A 624 -15.94 -34.59 2.59
N GLY A 625 -15.15 -35.48 2.01
CA GLY A 625 -13.70 -35.36 1.95
C GLY A 625 -13.22 -34.14 1.17
N LEU A 626 -12.18 -33.47 1.68
CA LEU A 626 -11.56 -32.27 1.11
C LEU A 626 -10.12 -32.62 0.67
N PRO A 627 -9.87 -32.89 -0.63
CA PRO A 627 -8.56 -33.34 -1.10
C PRO A 627 -7.48 -32.24 -1.15
N GLY A 628 -7.81 -30.99 -0.85
CA GLY A 628 -6.91 -29.84 -0.85
C GLY A 628 -7.05 -28.95 -2.09
N PHE A 629 -6.67 -27.69 -1.93
CA PHE A 629 -6.75 -26.65 -2.95
C PHE A 629 -5.64 -26.76 -4.00
N ARG A 630 -6.00 -26.44 -5.25
CA ARG A 630 -5.07 -26.27 -6.38
C ARG A 630 -5.28 -24.90 -7.00
N ALA A 631 -4.21 -24.27 -7.45
CA ALA A 631 -4.32 -22.97 -8.12
C ALA A 631 -5.15 -23.12 -9.40
N LEU A 632 -6.02 -22.14 -9.68
CA LEU A 632 -6.70 -22.06 -10.96
C LEU A 632 -5.68 -21.70 -12.05
N PRO A 633 -5.70 -22.40 -13.20
CA PRO A 633 -4.80 -22.08 -14.30
C PRO A 633 -5.13 -20.69 -14.85
N GLY A 634 -4.08 -19.93 -15.14
CA GLY A 634 -4.20 -18.59 -15.72
C GLY A 634 -4.28 -18.61 -17.26
N PHE A 635 -3.80 -17.54 -17.91
CA PHE A 635 -3.78 -17.46 -19.37
C PHE A 635 -2.89 -18.52 -20.03
N THR A 636 -1.81 -18.91 -19.36
CA THR A 636 -0.96 -20.03 -19.75
C THR A 636 -1.07 -21.19 -18.76
N PRO A 637 -0.83 -22.44 -19.17
CA PRO A 637 -0.89 -23.61 -18.28
C PRO A 637 0.02 -23.53 -17.04
N GLN A 638 1.09 -22.74 -17.12
CA GLN A 638 2.06 -22.54 -16.03
C GLN A 638 1.73 -21.33 -15.14
N SER A 639 0.86 -20.42 -15.60
CA SER A 639 0.46 -19.23 -14.84
C SER A 639 -0.69 -19.54 -13.86
N ARG A 640 -0.77 -18.76 -12.78
CA ARG A 640 -1.87 -18.80 -11.81
C ARG A 640 -2.86 -17.69 -12.12
N TRP A 641 -4.14 -17.95 -11.91
CA TRP A 641 -5.17 -16.94 -12.07
C TRP A 641 -5.25 -16.03 -10.84
N GLY A 642 -5.27 -14.71 -11.06
CA GLY A 642 -5.43 -13.70 -10.03
C GLY A 642 -6.82 -13.09 -10.08
N ALA A 643 -7.54 -13.10 -8.96
CA ALA A 643 -8.90 -12.55 -8.86
C ALA A 643 -9.08 -11.75 -7.56
N THR A 644 -10.10 -10.88 -7.53
CA THR A 644 -10.59 -10.14 -6.35
C THR A 644 -11.93 -10.66 -5.85
N LYS A 645 -12.73 -11.21 -6.76
CA LYS A 645 -13.99 -11.89 -6.50
C LYS A 645 -14.08 -13.13 -7.37
N VAL A 646 -14.76 -14.15 -6.89
CA VAL A 646 -15.05 -15.38 -7.63
C VAL A 646 -16.49 -15.82 -7.39
N SER A 647 -17.10 -16.44 -8.41
CA SER A 647 -18.36 -17.17 -8.24
C SER A 647 -18.40 -18.38 -9.16
N VAL A 648 -19.09 -19.44 -8.75
CA VAL A 648 -19.15 -20.72 -9.46
C VAL A 648 -20.57 -21.24 -9.60
N ALA A 649 -20.87 -21.80 -10.78
CA ALA A 649 -22.10 -22.53 -11.04
C ALA A 649 -21.77 -23.95 -11.50
N ALA A 650 -22.38 -24.95 -10.87
CA ALA A 650 -22.37 -26.32 -11.34
C ALA A 650 -23.49 -26.50 -12.39
N MET A 651 -23.18 -27.22 -13.46
CA MET A 651 -24.08 -27.47 -14.58
C MET A 651 -24.63 -28.90 -14.54
N PRO A 652 -25.82 -29.15 -15.10
CA PRO A 652 -26.42 -30.50 -15.14
C PRO A 652 -25.56 -31.57 -15.84
N ASP A 653 -24.69 -31.17 -16.76
CA ASP A 653 -23.79 -32.07 -17.50
C ASP A 653 -22.50 -32.44 -16.74
N GLY A 654 -22.34 -31.94 -15.51
CA GLY A 654 -21.15 -32.13 -14.67
C GLY A 654 -20.00 -31.17 -14.98
N SER A 655 -20.20 -30.18 -15.86
CA SER A 655 -19.29 -29.05 -16.04
C SER A 655 -19.56 -27.95 -15.01
N ALA A 656 -18.65 -26.99 -14.86
CA ALA A 656 -18.87 -25.79 -14.05
C ALA A 656 -18.49 -24.52 -14.82
N GLN A 657 -19.22 -23.45 -14.57
CA GLN A 657 -18.94 -22.10 -15.07
C GLN A 657 -18.33 -21.29 -13.92
N LEU A 658 -17.24 -20.58 -14.17
CA LEU A 658 -16.62 -19.69 -13.20
C LEU A 658 -16.60 -18.26 -13.70
N LEU A 659 -16.90 -17.34 -12.79
CA LEU A 659 -16.68 -15.91 -12.95
C LEU A 659 -15.59 -15.44 -12.00
N GLY A 660 -14.86 -14.41 -12.41
CA GLY A 660 -14.03 -13.65 -11.50
C GLY A 660 -13.83 -12.22 -11.95
N TYR A 661 -13.73 -11.30 -11.00
CA TYR A 661 -13.12 -10.00 -11.24
C TYR A 661 -11.62 -10.18 -11.06
N CYS A 662 -10.84 -9.88 -12.08
CA CYS A 662 -9.39 -9.99 -11.99
C CYS A 662 -8.79 -8.81 -11.23
N THR A 663 -7.48 -8.89 -10.96
CA THR A 663 -6.73 -7.79 -10.34
C THR A 663 -6.71 -6.53 -11.20
N ASP A 664 -6.99 -6.64 -12.50
CA ASP A 664 -7.21 -5.51 -13.43
C ASP A 664 -8.62 -4.90 -13.34
N GLY A 665 -9.49 -5.42 -12.45
CA GLY A 665 -10.86 -4.98 -12.25
C GLY A 665 -11.86 -5.45 -13.32
N ALA A 666 -11.44 -6.20 -14.34
CA ALA A 666 -12.32 -6.70 -15.40
C ALA A 666 -12.95 -8.04 -15.01
N MET A 667 -14.19 -8.28 -15.47
CA MET A 667 -14.86 -9.58 -15.34
C MET A 667 -14.37 -10.55 -16.41
N TYR A 668 -14.04 -11.76 -15.97
CA TYR A 668 -13.68 -12.87 -16.82
C TYR A 668 -14.51 -14.10 -16.51
N HIS A 669 -14.58 -14.98 -17.51
CA HIS A 669 -15.31 -16.23 -17.44
C HIS A 669 -14.47 -17.39 -17.98
N CYS A 670 -14.54 -18.55 -17.33
CA CYS A 670 -13.99 -19.80 -17.85
C CYS A 670 -14.92 -20.98 -17.54
N VAL A 671 -14.69 -22.11 -18.23
CA VAL A 671 -15.43 -23.35 -18.06
C VAL A 671 -14.50 -24.43 -17.54
N ARG A 672 -14.95 -25.15 -16.51
CA ARG A 672 -14.39 -26.44 -16.13
C ARG A 672 -15.24 -27.54 -16.78
N GLY A 673 -14.67 -28.29 -17.72
CA GLY A 673 -15.33 -29.46 -18.29
C GLY A 673 -15.52 -30.58 -17.27
N ARG A 674 -16.35 -31.57 -17.59
CA ARG A 674 -16.62 -32.74 -16.74
C ARG A 674 -15.34 -33.53 -16.38
N SER A 675 -14.36 -33.56 -17.27
CA SER A 675 -13.04 -34.18 -17.02
C SER A 675 -12.18 -33.43 -16.00
N GLY A 676 -12.59 -32.21 -15.61
CA GLY A 676 -11.82 -31.28 -14.79
C GLY A 676 -10.84 -30.41 -15.57
N ALA A 677 -10.78 -30.55 -16.90
CA ALA A 677 -10.03 -29.64 -17.76
C ALA A 677 -10.67 -28.24 -17.79
N TRP A 678 -9.83 -27.22 -17.88
CA TRP A 678 -10.24 -25.81 -17.90
C TRP A 678 -10.12 -25.22 -19.30
N THR A 679 -11.09 -24.41 -19.72
CA THR A 679 -10.92 -23.54 -20.88
C THR A 679 -10.07 -22.33 -20.51
N ALA A 680 -9.51 -21.65 -21.51
CA ALA A 680 -8.92 -20.34 -21.30
C ALA A 680 -9.97 -19.35 -20.74
N TRP A 681 -9.49 -18.39 -19.97
CA TRP A 681 -10.31 -17.30 -19.46
C TRP A 681 -10.63 -16.30 -20.59
N GLY A 682 -11.92 -16.03 -20.77
CA GLY A 682 -12.41 -15.01 -21.69
C GLY A 682 -12.87 -13.78 -20.93
N ARG A 683 -12.41 -12.59 -21.34
CA ARG A 683 -12.91 -11.31 -20.82
C ARG A 683 -14.37 -11.12 -21.25
N MET A 684 -15.22 -10.69 -20.33
CA MET A 684 -16.64 -10.45 -20.58
C MET A 684 -16.89 -8.99 -20.93
N ALA A 685 -17.62 -8.73 -22.02
CA ALA A 685 -18.07 -7.40 -22.39
C ALA A 685 -19.05 -6.82 -21.37
N GLY A 686 -19.04 -5.49 -21.21
CA GLY A 686 -19.87 -4.76 -20.27
C GLY A 686 -21.21 -4.30 -20.83
N TYR A 687 -21.95 -3.56 -20.00
CA TYR A 687 -23.21 -2.93 -20.41
C TYR A 687 -22.98 -1.76 -21.39
N GLY A 688 -23.95 -1.48 -22.26
CA GLY A 688 -23.92 -0.32 -23.15
C GLY A 688 -22.78 -0.31 -24.18
N GLY A 689 -22.17 -1.46 -24.49
CA GLY A 689 -21.04 -1.57 -25.43
C GLY A 689 -19.67 -1.39 -24.77
N ALA A 690 -19.60 -1.33 -23.44
CA ALA A 690 -18.32 -1.29 -22.73
C ALA A 690 -17.46 -2.54 -23.04
N PRO A 691 -16.14 -2.40 -23.20
CA PRO A 691 -15.25 -3.51 -23.54
C PRO A 691 -15.12 -4.54 -22.40
N THR A 692 -15.45 -4.15 -21.17
CA THR A 692 -15.50 -5.07 -20.03
C THR A 692 -16.60 -4.69 -19.03
N PHE A 693 -17.07 -5.69 -18.27
CA PHE A 693 -17.89 -5.47 -17.09
C PHE A 693 -17.00 -5.43 -15.84
N SER A 694 -17.16 -4.41 -14.99
CA SER A 694 -16.42 -4.22 -13.75
C SER A 694 -17.38 -3.88 -12.62
N GLY A 695 -17.06 -4.27 -11.39
CA GLY A 695 -18.01 -4.15 -10.29
C GLY A 695 -17.56 -4.72 -8.95
N PRO A 696 -18.29 -4.43 -7.85
CA PRO A 696 -17.95 -4.93 -6.52
C PRO A 696 -18.52 -6.33 -6.21
N ALA A 697 -19.52 -6.80 -6.96
CA ALA A 697 -20.17 -8.08 -6.70
C ALA A 697 -20.58 -8.80 -7.98
N LEU A 698 -20.44 -10.13 -7.98
CA LEU A 698 -20.85 -11.03 -9.04
C LEU A 698 -21.43 -12.32 -8.44
N ALA A 699 -22.34 -12.94 -9.16
CA ALA A 699 -22.94 -14.23 -8.82
C ALA A 699 -23.38 -14.94 -10.11
N ILE A 700 -23.24 -16.26 -10.16
CA ILE A 700 -23.66 -17.08 -11.29
C ILE A 700 -24.43 -18.32 -10.82
N THR A 701 -25.42 -18.76 -11.59
CA THR A 701 -26.11 -20.02 -11.36
C THR A 701 -26.35 -20.79 -12.65
N GLY A 702 -26.34 -22.12 -12.55
CA GLY A 702 -26.66 -23.02 -13.66
C GLY A 702 -28.15 -23.30 -13.70
N MET A 703 -28.69 -23.47 -14.91
CA MET A 703 -30.10 -23.74 -15.15
C MET A 703 -30.32 -25.18 -15.67
N PRO A 704 -31.50 -25.79 -15.43
CA PRO A 704 -31.81 -27.13 -15.93
C PRO A 704 -31.71 -27.29 -17.45
N ASP A 705 -31.91 -26.22 -18.22
CA ASP A 705 -31.81 -26.20 -19.68
C ASP A 705 -30.36 -26.12 -20.21
N GLY A 706 -29.36 -26.14 -19.32
CA GLY A 706 -27.94 -26.01 -19.66
C GLY A 706 -27.48 -24.57 -19.87
N SER A 707 -28.35 -23.57 -19.72
CA SER A 707 -27.97 -22.16 -19.68
C SER A 707 -27.42 -21.78 -18.30
N SER A 708 -26.75 -20.63 -18.21
CA SER A 708 -26.40 -20.02 -16.92
C SER A 708 -26.88 -18.57 -16.85
N GLN A 709 -27.25 -18.13 -15.65
CA GLN A 709 -27.63 -16.76 -15.37
C GLN A 709 -26.54 -16.08 -14.55
N VAL A 710 -26.11 -14.91 -15.00
CA VAL A 710 -25.15 -14.04 -14.33
C VAL A 710 -25.89 -12.85 -13.75
N LEU A 711 -25.54 -12.51 -12.51
CA LEU A 711 -25.96 -11.31 -11.81
C LEU A 711 -24.71 -10.58 -11.33
N ALA A 712 -24.64 -9.28 -11.51
CA ALA A 712 -23.49 -8.48 -11.09
C ALA A 712 -23.93 -7.08 -10.70
N ILE A 713 -23.12 -6.40 -9.89
CA ILE A 713 -23.30 -4.98 -9.59
C ILE A 713 -22.26 -4.22 -10.40
N GLY A 714 -22.65 -3.20 -11.17
CA GLY A 714 -21.70 -2.34 -11.88
C GLY A 714 -20.99 -1.37 -10.93
N LEU A 715 -19.94 -0.70 -11.41
CA LEU A 715 -19.28 0.39 -10.65
C LEU A 715 -20.20 1.59 -10.34
N ASP A 716 -21.33 1.66 -11.05
CA ASP A 716 -22.43 2.61 -10.83
C ASP A 716 -23.39 2.20 -9.70
N GLY A 717 -23.15 1.05 -9.04
CA GLY A 717 -23.99 0.53 -7.95
C GLY A 717 -25.29 -0.12 -8.43
N ILE A 718 -25.47 -0.32 -9.73
CA ILE A 718 -26.68 -0.91 -10.32
C ILE A 718 -26.51 -2.41 -10.53
N VAL A 719 -27.58 -3.17 -10.26
CA VAL A 719 -27.66 -4.60 -10.57
C VAL A 719 -27.86 -4.78 -12.07
N TYR A 720 -27.04 -5.64 -12.67
CA TYR A 720 -27.14 -6.09 -14.04
C TYR A 720 -27.25 -7.60 -14.11
N HIS A 721 -27.98 -8.09 -15.10
CA HIS A 721 -28.11 -9.51 -15.35
C HIS A 721 -27.89 -9.85 -16.83
N GLN A 722 -27.40 -11.06 -17.09
CA GLN A 722 -27.35 -11.64 -18.44
C GLN A 722 -27.42 -13.16 -18.40
N GLN A 723 -27.70 -13.77 -19.55
CA GLN A 723 -27.72 -15.22 -19.72
C GLN A 723 -26.59 -15.66 -20.65
N ARG A 724 -25.92 -16.76 -20.28
CA ARG A 724 -25.17 -17.59 -21.23
C ARG A 724 -26.11 -18.67 -21.73
N ARG A 725 -26.39 -18.70 -23.03
CA ARG A 725 -27.21 -19.74 -23.64
C ARG A 725 -26.47 -21.08 -23.66
N PRO A 726 -27.18 -22.22 -23.85
CA PRO A 726 -26.54 -23.53 -23.95
C PRO A 726 -25.50 -23.61 -25.09
N ASP A 727 -25.71 -22.85 -26.17
CA ASP A 727 -24.77 -22.71 -27.30
C ASP A 727 -23.49 -21.89 -26.97
N GLY A 728 -23.44 -21.29 -25.78
CA GLY A 728 -22.34 -20.48 -25.29
C GLY A 728 -22.41 -18.99 -25.63
N SER A 729 -23.40 -18.56 -26.41
CA SER A 729 -23.63 -17.14 -26.69
C SER A 729 -24.16 -16.39 -25.46
N TRP A 730 -23.83 -15.10 -25.36
CA TRP A 730 -24.29 -14.24 -24.28
C TRP A 730 -25.43 -13.32 -24.74
N THR A 731 -26.38 -13.02 -23.85
CA THR A 731 -27.45 -12.07 -24.15
C THR A 731 -27.03 -10.60 -24.03
N GLY A 732 -25.89 -10.34 -23.40
CA GLY A 732 -25.50 -9.01 -22.94
C GLY A 732 -26.17 -8.60 -21.63
N PHE A 733 -25.49 -7.76 -20.86
CA PHE A 733 -25.97 -7.22 -19.59
C PHE A 733 -27.15 -6.28 -19.80
N ARG A 734 -28.09 -6.30 -18.86
CA ARG A 734 -29.19 -5.35 -18.76
C ARG A 734 -29.65 -5.22 -17.31
N PRO A 735 -30.09 -4.04 -16.87
CA PRO A 735 -30.56 -3.87 -15.50
C PRO A 735 -32.00 -4.38 -15.34
N PRO A 736 -32.34 -5.08 -14.24
CA PRO A 736 -33.73 -5.32 -13.88
C PRO A 736 -34.34 -4.06 -13.25
N ARG A 737 -35.68 -3.98 -13.24
CA ARG A 737 -36.40 -2.89 -12.58
C ARG A 737 -36.15 -2.93 -11.07
N GLY A 738 -35.97 -1.76 -10.45
CA GLY A 738 -35.81 -1.62 -9.00
C GLY A 738 -37.13 -1.69 -8.23
N VAL A 739 -37.05 -1.49 -6.92
CA VAL A 739 -38.23 -1.49 -6.02
C VAL A 739 -39.17 -0.33 -6.36
N THR A 740 -38.64 0.90 -6.34
CA THR A 740 -39.36 2.14 -6.69
C THR A 740 -38.71 2.89 -7.85
N THR A 741 -37.57 2.39 -8.34
CA THR A 741 -36.71 3.03 -9.34
C THR A 741 -36.73 2.27 -10.68
N ALA A 742 -36.25 2.94 -11.73
CA ALA A 742 -36.14 2.31 -13.06
C ALA A 742 -35.17 1.12 -13.07
N THR A 743 -34.14 1.14 -12.22
CA THR A 743 -33.12 0.10 -12.08
C THR A 743 -32.92 -0.28 -10.61
N MET A 744 -32.56 -1.53 -10.34
CA MET A 744 -32.26 -1.98 -8.98
C MET A 744 -30.84 -1.58 -8.57
N GLY A 745 -30.68 -0.78 -7.51
CA GLY A 745 -29.39 -0.51 -6.88
C GLY A 745 -29.15 -1.48 -5.71
N ALA A 746 -27.91 -1.94 -5.54
CA ALA A 746 -27.56 -2.90 -4.48
C ALA A 746 -26.09 -2.78 -4.05
N SER A 747 -25.76 -3.34 -2.88
CA SER A 747 -24.39 -3.51 -2.37
C SER A 747 -23.91 -4.96 -2.34
N ALA A 748 -24.84 -5.93 -2.29
CA ALA A 748 -24.54 -7.36 -2.40
C ALA A 748 -25.66 -8.09 -3.16
N VAL A 749 -25.31 -9.19 -3.82
CA VAL A 749 -26.25 -9.99 -4.61
C VAL A 749 -25.99 -11.49 -4.47
N GLY A 750 -27.03 -12.28 -4.70
CA GLY A 750 -26.97 -13.73 -4.84
C GLY A 750 -28.03 -14.25 -5.83
N ILE A 751 -27.74 -15.36 -6.49
CA ILE A 751 -28.65 -15.98 -7.46
C ILE A 751 -28.61 -17.50 -7.37
N ALA A 752 -29.78 -18.15 -7.46
CA ALA A 752 -29.90 -19.60 -7.50
C ALA A 752 -30.96 -20.05 -8.51
N GLY A 753 -30.61 -20.97 -9.40
CA GLY A 753 -31.52 -21.61 -10.34
C GLY A 753 -32.33 -22.71 -9.65
N THR A 754 -33.63 -22.75 -9.87
CA THR A 754 -34.52 -23.78 -9.34
C THR A 754 -34.90 -24.80 -10.42
N PRO A 755 -35.33 -26.02 -10.03
CA PRO A 755 -35.68 -27.08 -10.99
C PRO A 755 -36.78 -26.72 -11.98
N ASP A 756 -37.64 -25.75 -11.67
CA ASP A 756 -38.68 -25.23 -12.57
C ASP A 756 -38.15 -24.30 -13.68
N GLY A 757 -36.84 -24.07 -13.73
CA GLY A 757 -36.18 -23.18 -14.69
C GLY A 757 -36.26 -21.70 -14.33
N SER A 758 -36.78 -21.34 -13.15
CA SER A 758 -36.71 -19.96 -12.64
C SER A 758 -35.38 -19.69 -11.93
N ALA A 759 -34.97 -18.43 -11.87
CA ALA A 759 -33.83 -18.00 -11.08
C ALA A 759 -34.31 -17.09 -9.94
N GLN A 760 -33.96 -17.49 -8.72
CA GLN A 760 -34.25 -16.77 -7.49
C GLN A 760 -33.11 -15.80 -7.22
N VAL A 761 -33.44 -14.52 -7.10
CA VAL A 761 -32.46 -13.44 -6.94
C VAL A 761 -32.67 -12.79 -5.58
N VAL A 762 -31.57 -12.58 -4.87
CA VAL A 762 -31.52 -11.78 -3.64
C VAL A 762 -30.54 -10.63 -3.80
N ALA A 763 -30.86 -9.49 -3.24
CA ALA A 763 -30.01 -8.31 -3.23
C ALA A 763 -30.09 -7.60 -1.88
N VAL A 764 -28.95 -7.16 -1.36
CA VAL A 764 -28.93 -6.14 -0.31
C VAL A 764 -29.10 -4.80 -1.02
N GLY A 765 -30.26 -4.19 -0.87
CA GLY A 765 -30.59 -2.94 -1.55
C GLY A 765 -29.73 -1.79 -1.04
N LEU A 766 -29.75 -0.67 -1.78
CA LEU A 766 -29.17 0.59 -1.30
C LEU A 766 -29.95 1.21 -0.11
N ASP A 767 -30.68 0.41 0.65
CA ASP A 767 -31.32 0.73 1.92
C ASP A 767 -30.90 -0.25 3.05
N GLY A 768 -29.93 -1.13 2.76
CA GLY A 768 -29.43 -2.15 3.69
C GLY A 768 -30.34 -3.36 3.85
N ARG A 769 -31.53 -3.37 3.24
CA ARG A 769 -32.52 -4.45 3.38
C ARG A 769 -32.27 -5.56 2.38
N VAL A 770 -32.66 -6.78 2.75
CA VAL A 770 -32.66 -7.91 1.82
C VAL A 770 -33.93 -7.90 0.98
N TRP A 771 -33.76 -7.82 -0.34
CA TRP A 771 -34.80 -7.86 -1.35
C TRP A 771 -34.71 -9.14 -2.16
N HIS A 772 -35.85 -9.69 -2.57
CA HIS A 772 -35.97 -10.90 -3.38
C HIS A 772 -36.80 -10.67 -4.63
N ALA A 773 -36.38 -11.24 -5.76
CA ALA A 773 -37.15 -11.29 -7.00
C ALA A 773 -36.98 -12.65 -7.70
N VAL A 774 -37.90 -12.96 -8.60
CA VAL A 774 -37.87 -14.16 -9.44
C VAL A 774 -37.75 -13.76 -10.89
N ARG A 775 -36.72 -14.26 -11.57
CA ARG A 775 -36.65 -14.27 -13.03
C ARG A 775 -37.25 -15.58 -13.53
N ARG A 776 -38.38 -15.51 -14.22
CA ARG A 776 -39.07 -16.68 -14.78
C ARG A 776 -38.33 -17.26 -16.00
N PRO A 777 -38.63 -18.51 -16.40
CA PRO A 777 -38.06 -19.12 -17.60
C PRO A 777 -38.26 -18.28 -18.87
N ASP A 778 -39.42 -17.61 -18.98
CA ASP A 778 -39.75 -16.71 -20.10
C ASP A 778 -38.96 -15.38 -20.11
N GLY A 779 -38.12 -15.15 -19.10
CA GLY A 779 -37.31 -13.96 -18.95
C GLY A 779 -38.02 -12.79 -18.26
N SER A 780 -39.30 -12.92 -17.92
CA SER A 780 -40.02 -11.93 -17.12
C SER A 780 -39.57 -11.95 -15.67
N TRP A 781 -39.73 -10.81 -14.99
CA TRP A 781 -39.36 -10.65 -13.58
C TRP A 781 -40.59 -10.41 -12.71
N THR A 782 -40.58 -10.94 -11.50
CA THR A 782 -41.43 -10.38 -10.43
C THR A 782 -40.83 -9.06 -9.94
N PRO A 783 -41.64 -8.15 -9.37
CA PRO A 783 -41.09 -7.05 -8.60
C PRO A 783 -40.22 -7.54 -7.45
N PHE A 784 -39.24 -6.72 -7.04
CA PHE A 784 -38.49 -6.97 -5.81
C PHE A 784 -39.42 -6.82 -4.60
N ALA A 785 -39.49 -7.87 -3.78
CA ALA A 785 -40.23 -7.91 -2.53
C ALA A 785 -39.27 -8.08 -1.36
N GLN A 786 -39.58 -7.48 -0.22
CA GLN A 786 -38.72 -7.52 0.95
C GLN A 786 -38.70 -8.94 1.56
N VAL A 787 -37.51 -9.42 1.93
CA VAL A 787 -37.36 -10.67 2.69
C VAL A 787 -37.61 -10.38 4.18
N PRO A 788 -38.49 -11.14 4.86
CA PRO A 788 -38.74 -10.97 6.29
C PRO A 788 -37.49 -11.27 7.13
N GLY A 789 -37.22 -10.43 8.13
CA GLY A 789 -36.16 -10.68 9.10
C GLY A 789 -36.59 -11.60 10.26
N PRO A 790 -35.87 -11.56 11.39
CA PRO A 790 -36.18 -12.39 12.56
C PRO A 790 -37.62 -12.21 13.06
N ASN A 791 -38.24 -13.32 13.48
CA ASN A 791 -39.65 -13.42 13.88
C ASN A 791 -40.67 -13.00 12.80
N GLY A 792 -40.24 -12.83 11.54
CA GLY A 792 -41.11 -12.48 10.42
C GLY A 792 -41.69 -11.06 10.48
N ARG A 793 -41.07 -10.15 11.24
CA ARG A 793 -41.60 -8.79 11.47
C ARG A 793 -40.71 -7.69 10.88
N ASP A 794 -39.46 -7.60 11.33
CA ASP A 794 -38.61 -6.44 11.05
C ASP A 794 -37.68 -6.65 9.85
N PRO A 795 -37.29 -5.58 9.14
CA PRO A 795 -36.22 -5.65 8.14
C PRO A 795 -34.92 -6.16 8.76
N PHE A 796 -34.26 -7.10 8.09
CA PHE A 796 -32.92 -7.53 8.45
C PHE A 796 -31.89 -6.72 7.66
N ALA A 797 -31.02 -6.00 8.36
CA ALA A 797 -29.92 -5.30 7.73
C ALA A 797 -28.75 -6.26 7.50
N ALA A 798 -28.43 -6.50 6.24
CA ALA A 798 -27.39 -7.43 5.83
C ALA A 798 -26.24 -6.68 5.17
N GLY A 799 -25.01 -7.14 5.39
CA GLY A 799 -23.82 -6.67 4.65
C GLY A 799 -23.45 -7.63 3.51
N GLN A 800 -23.92 -8.87 3.62
CA GLN A 800 -23.67 -9.93 2.66
C GLN A 800 -24.90 -10.81 2.54
N VAL A 801 -25.15 -11.33 1.35
CA VAL A 801 -26.27 -12.24 1.07
C VAL A 801 -25.88 -13.28 0.03
N ARG A 802 -26.35 -14.52 0.24
CA ARG A 802 -26.21 -15.65 -0.68
C ARG A 802 -27.49 -16.47 -0.70
N ILE A 803 -27.69 -17.21 -1.77
CA ILE A 803 -28.86 -18.07 -1.95
C ILE A 803 -28.44 -19.39 -2.60
N ALA A 804 -29.02 -20.48 -2.16
CA ALA A 804 -28.88 -21.81 -2.75
C ALA A 804 -30.27 -22.42 -2.96
N ALA A 805 -30.44 -23.20 -4.04
CA ALA A 805 -31.68 -23.92 -4.31
C ALA A 805 -31.53 -25.41 -3.98
N LEU A 806 -32.60 -25.99 -3.44
CA LEU A 806 -32.75 -27.41 -3.21
C LEU A 806 -33.56 -28.07 -4.34
N PRO A 807 -33.43 -29.41 -4.53
CA PRO A 807 -34.16 -30.13 -5.58
C PRO A 807 -35.69 -30.10 -5.44
N ASP A 808 -36.21 -29.81 -4.25
CA ASP A 808 -37.65 -29.66 -3.99
C ASP A 808 -38.19 -28.27 -4.36
N GLY A 809 -37.33 -27.36 -4.84
CA GLY A 809 -37.66 -25.98 -5.16
C GLY A 809 -37.59 -25.02 -3.97
N THR A 810 -37.28 -25.50 -2.78
CA THR A 810 -36.98 -24.64 -1.62
C THR A 810 -35.67 -23.91 -1.87
N THR A 811 -35.59 -22.62 -1.51
CA THR A 811 -34.32 -21.89 -1.54
C THR A 811 -33.89 -21.43 -0.17
N HIS A 812 -32.63 -21.69 0.16
CA HIS A 812 -31.99 -21.32 1.41
C HIS A 812 -31.20 -20.03 1.19
N VAL A 813 -31.56 -18.97 1.91
CA VAL A 813 -30.85 -17.69 1.91
C VAL A 813 -30.00 -17.60 3.15
N THR A 814 -28.72 -17.31 2.98
CA THR A 814 -27.85 -16.93 4.10
C THR A 814 -27.51 -15.46 3.99
N ALA A 815 -27.47 -14.77 5.13
CA ALA A 815 -27.15 -13.37 5.19
C ALA A 815 -26.27 -13.12 6.41
N ILE A 816 -25.21 -12.32 6.23
CA ILE A 816 -24.38 -11.90 7.35
C ILE A 816 -24.96 -10.59 7.85
N SER A 817 -25.29 -10.56 9.15
CA SER A 817 -25.74 -9.33 9.78
C SER A 817 -24.67 -8.30 9.59
N ALA A 818 -25.14 -7.10 9.34
CA ALA A 818 -24.27 -5.97 9.27
C ALA A 818 -23.29 -5.80 10.46
N GLY A 819 -23.88 -6.04 11.64
CA GLY A 819 -23.45 -5.62 12.97
C GLY A 819 -24.73 -5.55 13.78
#